data_AF-A0A496RP69-F1
#
_entry.id   AF-A0A496RP69-F1
#
_cell.length_a   1.000
_cell.length_b   1.000
_cell.length_c   1.000
_cell.angle_alpha   90.00
_cell.angle_beta   90.00
_cell.angle_gamma   90.00
#
_symmetry.space_group_name_H-M   'P 1'
#
loop_
_entity.id
_entity.type
_entity.pdbx_description
1 polymer ?
#
loop_
_entity_poly.entity_id
_entity_poly.type
_entity_poly.pdbx_seq_one_letter_code
_entity_poly.pdbx_strand_id
1 'polypeptide(L)'
;KNSKIIKNKPQQLIDDLDCLPWPLREQLPLDKYLDAPGGIPLPCATMWASRGCPFKCTFCLWPQIMYRGSIYRARKVKNVVDEMEYLVKKLGFKSIYFDDDTWNVGRQRIVEFCSELQKRRLKIPWAIMARADLMDDELLRIMRKSGLFAVKYGIESSSQKLVDNIQKGLDLKKAWQVIKYTQYLGIKIHLTFTFGLPGENKKTITETIKYALKLDPTSVQFSLATPFPGTKFYEQMDKAGYILTKQLEKFDGNHSSVIRTDTLSAKQLQQAKDRAYLEWNQHCKLKYCRKCCWKFCKKAVSFLLRAAFFLLQKIKSILVRVPAIPVTDSVSDCEKIESISLADIKLIFVKGRVELYWKNHKITKDVGLNTSLYCGGNWTDSSKAKWKIEKQKENKVSIYLAWDNSPARQKWEINIMPDQTILWKVKIYVEKDLEILEYKAGIMLQEGYNSWKDDLGIGLFPRITGWEEIELYNSKTRSLYVMANLYLPELELKLASDVAIHTYAQIQNTNKDIKARILQMRRFRVDRFVPAKSDCFYLEIKLKGKNVAPQSIANYKKRVPFKFIKEKVGEKGILYVLNRIFHNLHPKKVNDFYLDILGVLDTNYAYKGPSFVQIDLTNNCNNNCIGCWCNSPLLKDRRISQIVKSQTLPLSVVKKLLDELALMGTKEIYLAGGGEPFMHPQILEIVKYIKAKGLRCYINTNFTLLNEDMVKSLVDLGVDNLIVSVWAGTAKVYSDTHPNKNEAMFYQIKGMLKLLNALKNNNFSHNKPQTNIYNVISNLNYKDLEAMFDFALETGADSLEFTVIDTIPGATDKLLLTEQQRQVVLQSCEKIKQRLLKEKINVQQFAQFIRRMQSRVADEANYDEDILAEMPCYIGWLFARILADGNVNFCLKAHRIPVGNIY
;
A
#
# COMPACT_ATOMS: atom_id res chain seq x y z
N LYS A 1 -11.87 -23.03 58.97
CA LYS A 1 -12.94 -23.09 60.00
C LYS A 1 -12.25 -23.00 61.36
N ASN A 2 -12.67 -22.09 62.24
CA ASN A 2 -12.05 -21.84 63.55
C ASN A 2 -10.52 -21.66 63.46
N SER A 3 -10.07 -20.75 62.59
CA SER A 3 -8.65 -20.44 62.35
C SER A 3 -7.75 -21.62 61.92
N LYS A 4 -8.33 -22.78 61.58
CA LYS A 4 -7.65 -23.90 60.95
C LYS A 4 -8.00 -23.97 59.47
N ILE A 5 -6.98 -24.23 58.63
CA ILE A 5 -7.17 -24.55 57.21
C ILE A 5 -7.86 -25.92 57.14
N ILE A 6 -9.08 -25.96 56.59
CA ILE A 6 -9.79 -27.20 56.31
C ILE A 6 -9.77 -27.42 54.80
N LYS A 7 -9.19 -28.54 54.37
CA LYS A 7 -9.25 -28.98 52.97
C LYS A 7 -10.61 -29.62 52.71
N ASN A 8 -11.47 -28.93 51.97
CA ASN A 8 -12.77 -29.47 51.56
C ASN A 8 -12.57 -30.72 50.68
N LYS A 9 -13.58 -31.62 50.66
CA LYS A 9 -13.63 -32.70 49.69
C LYS A 9 -13.64 -32.10 48.27
N PRO A 10 -12.88 -32.66 47.31
CA PRO A 10 -12.93 -32.19 45.93
C PRO A 10 -14.35 -32.21 45.36
N GLN A 11 -14.73 -31.20 44.57
CA GLN A 11 -16.06 -31.09 43.94
C GLN A 11 -16.26 -32.15 42.84
N GLN A 12 -17.37 -32.90 42.88
CA GLN A 12 -17.67 -33.93 41.89
C GLN A 12 -17.74 -33.34 40.47
N LEU A 13 -17.19 -34.07 39.50
CA LEU A 13 -17.23 -33.65 38.10
C LEU A 13 -18.64 -33.84 37.54
N ILE A 14 -19.11 -32.88 36.74
CA ILE A 14 -20.39 -32.94 36.03
C ILE A 14 -20.21 -33.81 34.79
N ASP A 15 -20.84 -34.99 34.72
CA ASP A 15 -20.64 -35.90 33.60
C ASP A 15 -21.32 -35.40 32.31
N ASP A 16 -22.59 -35.00 32.38
CA ASP A 16 -23.31 -34.40 31.26
C ASP A 16 -23.04 -32.89 31.18
N LEU A 17 -22.19 -32.48 30.24
CA LEU A 17 -21.87 -31.07 30.03
C LEU A 17 -23.02 -30.26 29.43
N ASP A 18 -24.03 -30.90 28.83
CA ASP A 18 -25.16 -30.20 28.21
C ASP A 18 -26.16 -29.69 29.26
N CYS A 19 -26.07 -30.13 30.51
CA CYS A 19 -26.88 -29.58 31.61
C CYS A 19 -26.43 -28.16 32.00
N LEU A 20 -25.25 -27.72 31.54
CA LEU A 20 -24.74 -26.38 31.78
C LEU A 20 -25.31 -25.40 30.75
N PRO A 21 -25.72 -24.19 31.17
CA PRO A 21 -26.15 -23.17 30.23
C PRO A 21 -24.98 -22.70 29.37
N TRP A 22 -25.28 -22.18 28.18
CA TRP A 22 -24.26 -21.49 27.39
C TRP A 22 -23.75 -20.26 28.15
N PRO A 23 -22.46 -19.91 28.01
CA PRO A 23 -21.93 -18.68 28.61
C PRO A 23 -22.69 -17.44 28.14
N LEU A 24 -23.07 -16.58 29.09
CA LEU A 24 -23.64 -15.25 28.81
C LEU A 24 -22.60 -14.39 28.10
N ARG A 25 -22.93 -13.89 26.90
CA ARG A 25 -21.97 -13.16 26.04
C ARG A 25 -22.47 -11.79 25.58
N GLU A 26 -23.78 -11.58 25.58
CA GLU A 26 -24.50 -10.40 25.12
C GLU A 26 -24.07 -9.12 25.85
N GLN A 27 -23.63 -9.25 27.09
CA GLN A 27 -23.27 -8.13 27.97
C GLN A 27 -21.74 -7.94 28.09
N LEU A 28 -20.95 -8.75 27.37
CA LEU A 28 -19.50 -8.69 27.43
C LEU A 28 -18.94 -7.91 26.23
N PRO A 29 -17.82 -7.19 26.38
CA PRO A 29 -17.18 -6.47 25.28
C PRO A 29 -16.41 -7.44 24.38
N LEU A 30 -17.14 -8.27 23.61
CA LEU A 30 -16.60 -9.39 22.83
C LEU A 30 -15.58 -8.95 21.77
N ASP A 31 -15.60 -7.68 21.35
CA ASP A 31 -14.62 -7.05 20.46
C ASP A 31 -13.22 -6.93 21.07
N LYS A 32 -13.10 -7.00 22.41
CA LYS A 32 -11.82 -6.95 23.14
C LYS A 32 -11.16 -8.31 23.34
N TYR A 33 -11.88 -9.41 23.13
CA TYR A 33 -11.36 -10.77 23.32
C TYR A 33 -10.85 -11.32 21.98
N LEU A 34 -9.53 -11.24 21.79
CA LEU A 34 -8.89 -11.56 20.52
C LEU A 34 -7.96 -12.78 20.66
N ASP A 35 -8.51 -13.98 20.45
CA ASP A 35 -7.72 -15.17 20.13
C ASP A 35 -8.13 -15.70 18.74
N ALA A 36 -7.17 -15.71 17.82
CA ALA A 36 -7.42 -15.96 16.39
C ALA A 36 -6.33 -16.86 15.77
N PRO A 37 -6.29 -18.15 16.15
CA PRO A 37 -5.27 -19.08 15.67
C PRO A 37 -5.26 -19.17 14.14
N GLY A 38 -4.06 -19.11 13.56
CA GLY A 38 -3.86 -19.14 12.12
C GLY A 38 -4.37 -17.90 11.36
N GLY A 39 -4.78 -16.84 12.05
CA GLY A 39 -5.37 -15.64 11.43
C GLY A 39 -6.82 -15.86 11.00
N ILE A 40 -7.58 -16.65 11.77
CA ILE A 40 -8.99 -16.90 11.52
C ILE A 40 -9.81 -15.58 11.59
N PRO A 41 -10.87 -15.39 10.80
CA PRO A 41 -11.57 -14.09 10.69
C PRO A 41 -12.16 -13.55 12.00
N LEU A 42 -12.03 -12.24 12.25
CA LEU A 42 -12.55 -11.57 13.44
C LEU A 42 -13.93 -10.90 13.21
N PRO A 43 -14.80 -10.81 14.23
CA PRO A 43 -14.61 -11.32 15.60
C PRO A 43 -14.71 -12.84 15.69
N CYS A 44 -13.90 -13.43 16.58
CA CYS A 44 -13.79 -14.87 16.83
C CYS A 44 -14.37 -15.19 18.21
N ALA A 45 -15.31 -16.14 18.31
CA ALA A 45 -15.81 -16.60 19.60
C ALA A 45 -14.99 -17.79 20.11
N THR A 46 -14.63 -17.79 21.39
CA THR A 46 -14.07 -18.97 22.05
C THR A 46 -15.19 -19.84 22.63
N MET A 47 -15.03 -21.16 22.50
CA MET A 47 -16.04 -22.13 22.92
C MET A 47 -15.39 -23.44 23.39
N TRP A 48 -16.13 -24.21 24.20
CA TRP A 48 -15.75 -25.57 24.55
C TRP A 48 -16.75 -26.57 23.99
N ALA A 49 -16.24 -27.58 23.28
CA ALA A 49 -17.03 -28.74 22.85
C ALA A 49 -16.84 -29.95 23.80
N SER A 50 -15.85 -29.89 24.67
CA SER A 50 -15.48 -30.91 25.64
C SER A 50 -14.63 -30.33 26.78
N ARG A 51 -14.52 -31.08 27.88
CA ARG A 51 -13.64 -30.78 29.02
C ARG A 51 -12.86 -32.02 29.41
N GLY A 52 -11.57 -31.85 29.67
CA GLY A 52 -10.65 -32.93 30.02
C GLY A 52 -9.97 -33.57 28.81
N CYS A 53 -9.10 -34.53 29.08
CA CYS A 53 -8.22 -35.13 28.10
C CYS A 53 -7.84 -36.55 28.55
N PRO A 54 -7.94 -37.58 27.68
CA PRO A 54 -7.69 -38.97 28.06
C PRO A 54 -6.19 -39.33 28.13
N PHE A 55 -5.29 -38.37 27.90
CA PHE A 55 -3.85 -38.59 27.90
C PHE A 55 -3.22 -38.31 29.27
N LYS A 56 -1.99 -38.78 29.46
CA LYS A 56 -1.32 -38.88 30.77
C LYS A 56 -0.05 -38.01 30.90
N CYS A 57 0.05 -36.96 30.09
CA CYS A 57 1.20 -36.06 30.07
C CYS A 57 1.58 -35.60 31.49
N THR A 58 2.80 -35.88 31.95
CA THR A 58 3.21 -35.65 33.36
C THR A 58 3.21 -34.18 33.76
N PHE A 59 3.43 -33.28 32.81
CA PHE A 59 3.48 -31.83 33.01
C PHE A 59 2.11 -31.14 32.93
N CYS A 60 1.08 -31.81 32.42
CA CYS A 60 -0.18 -31.16 32.11
C CYS A 60 -1.04 -30.98 33.37
N LEU A 61 -1.39 -29.73 33.67
CA LEU A 61 -2.21 -29.36 34.83
C LEU A 61 -3.65 -29.85 34.70
N TRP A 62 -4.26 -29.69 33.52
CA TRP A 62 -5.69 -29.88 33.31
C TRP A 62 -6.21 -31.27 33.69
N PRO A 63 -5.68 -32.39 33.15
CA PRO A 63 -6.16 -33.71 33.53
C PRO A 63 -5.90 -33.99 35.01
N GLN A 64 -4.68 -33.75 35.48
CA GLN A 64 -4.25 -34.19 36.81
C GLN A 64 -4.93 -33.41 37.94
N ILE A 65 -5.07 -32.09 37.80
CA ILE A 65 -5.58 -31.21 38.86
C ILE A 65 -7.05 -30.89 38.67
N MET A 66 -7.46 -30.50 37.46
CA MET A 66 -8.81 -29.98 37.21
C MET A 66 -9.84 -31.11 37.02
N TYR A 67 -9.42 -32.24 36.45
CA TYR A 67 -10.33 -33.32 36.04
C TYR A 67 -10.01 -34.69 36.67
N ARG A 68 -9.21 -34.72 37.74
CA ARG A 68 -8.93 -35.92 38.55
C ARG A 68 -8.38 -37.11 37.75
N GLY A 69 -7.59 -36.82 36.74
CA GLY A 69 -6.95 -37.79 35.86
C GLY A 69 -7.39 -37.65 34.42
N SER A 70 -7.25 -38.73 33.67
CA SER A 70 -7.42 -38.79 32.22
C SER A 70 -8.90 -38.98 31.82
N ILE A 71 -9.79 -38.15 32.35
CA ILE A 71 -11.23 -38.18 32.06
C ILE A 71 -11.54 -37.21 30.92
N TYR A 72 -12.35 -37.66 29.96
CA TYR A 72 -12.81 -36.86 28.82
C TYR A 72 -14.34 -36.83 28.80
N ARG A 73 -14.94 -35.64 28.80
CA ARG A 73 -16.39 -35.44 28.72
C ARG A 73 -16.69 -34.50 27.57
N ALA A 74 -17.60 -34.89 26.68
CA ALA A 74 -17.96 -34.11 25.50
C ALA A 74 -19.44 -33.72 25.53
N ARG A 75 -19.73 -32.53 25.01
CA ARG A 75 -21.10 -32.07 24.73
C ARG A 75 -21.69 -32.82 23.54
N LYS A 76 -23.03 -32.90 23.45
CA LYS A 76 -23.68 -33.44 22.25
C LYS A 76 -23.39 -32.52 21.07
N VAL A 77 -23.08 -33.11 19.93
CA VAL A 77 -22.76 -32.40 18.68
C VAL A 77 -23.82 -31.35 18.33
N LYS A 78 -25.10 -31.71 18.45
CA LYS A 78 -26.21 -30.81 18.18
C LYS A 78 -26.14 -29.54 19.06
N ASN A 79 -25.93 -29.70 20.37
CA ASN A 79 -25.85 -28.58 21.31
C ASN A 79 -24.67 -27.65 21.01
N VAL A 80 -23.53 -28.21 20.60
CA VAL A 80 -22.36 -27.43 20.15
C VAL A 80 -22.69 -26.61 18.90
N VAL A 81 -23.32 -27.22 17.89
CA VAL A 81 -23.67 -26.51 16.65
C VAL A 81 -24.81 -25.51 16.86
N ASP A 82 -25.75 -25.77 17.77
CA ASP A 82 -26.78 -24.82 18.20
C ASP A 82 -26.12 -23.54 18.77
N GLU A 83 -25.11 -23.68 19.64
CA GLU A 83 -24.37 -22.52 20.18
C GLU A 83 -23.59 -21.79 19.09
N MET A 84 -22.91 -22.51 18.18
CA MET A 84 -22.21 -21.88 17.04
C MET A 84 -23.16 -21.06 16.18
N GLU A 85 -24.32 -21.61 15.86
CA GLU A 85 -25.33 -20.96 15.04
C GLU A 85 -25.87 -19.70 15.73
N TYR A 86 -26.12 -19.77 17.04
CA TYR A 86 -26.49 -18.61 17.84
C TYR A 86 -25.42 -17.51 17.81
N LEU A 87 -24.16 -17.86 18.07
CA LEU A 87 -23.04 -16.92 18.06
C LEU A 87 -22.88 -16.21 16.71
N VAL A 88 -23.02 -16.95 15.61
CA VAL A 88 -22.89 -16.40 14.26
C VAL A 88 -24.10 -15.56 13.88
N LYS A 89 -25.31 -16.08 14.06
CA LYS A 89 -26.54 -15.46 13.54
C LYS A 89 -27.08 -14.35 14.43
N LYS A 90 -26.94 -14.46 15.75
CA LYS A 90 -27.48 -13.49 16.72
C LYS A 90 -26.42 -12.50 17.19
N LEU A 91 -25.20 -12.97 17.44
CA LEU A 91 -24.12 -12.13 17.98
C LEU A 91 -23.09 -11.67 16.93
N GLY A 92 -23.23 -12.09 15.67
CA GLY A 92 -22.45 -11.57 14.54
C GLY A 92 -20.99 -12.05 14.49
N PHE A 93 -20.65 -13.16 15.17
CA PHE A 93 -19.31 -13.73 15.10
C PHE A 93 -18.98 -14.26 13.69
N LYS A 94 -17.72 -14.05 13.27
CA LYS A 94 -17.23 -14.46 11.94
C LYS A 94 -16.39 -15.73 11.97
N SER A 95 -16.06 -16.23 13.15
CA SER A 95 -15.40 -17.51 13.34
C SER A 95 -15.54 -18.04 14.76
N ILE A 96 -15.19 -19.32 14.94
CA ILE A 96 -15.20 -20.02 16.23
C ILE A 96 -13.84 -20.66 16.51
N TYR A 97 -13.29 -20.48 17.70
CA TYR A 97 -12.13 -21.21 18.20
C TYR A 97 -12.52 -22.12 19.36
N PHE A 98 -12.26 -23.42 19.21
CA PHE A 98 -12.45 -24.39 20.27
C PHE A 98 -11.19 -24.55 21.11
N ASP A 99 -11.23 -24.02 22.33
CA ASP A 99 -10.14 -24.02 23.29
C ASP A 99 -10.24 -25.22 24.26
N ASP A 100 -10.60 -26.38 23.71
CA ASP A 100 -10.69 -27.65 24.42
C ASP A 100 -9.28 -28.21 24.73
N ASP A 101 -9.13 -28.94 25.83
CA ASP A 101 -7.83 -29.56 26.19
C ASP A 101 -7.29 -30.49 25.08
N THR A 102 -8.17 -31.24 24.42
CA THR A 102 -7.90 -32.01 23.20
C THR A 102 -9.21 -32.22 22.44
N TRP A 103 -9.50 -31.37 21.46
CA TRP A 103 -10.81 -31.36 20.78
C TRP A 103 -11.06 -32.63 19.95
N ASN A 104 -10.01 -33.15 19.32
CA ASN A 104 -10.09 -34.21 18.30
C ASN A 104 -10.12 -35.64 18.87
N VAL A 105 -10.80 -35.84 19.99
CA VAL A 105 -11.06 -37.17 20.56
C VAL A 105 -12.38 -37.72 20.01
N GLY A 106 -12.33 -38.94 19.48
CA GLY A 106 -13.48 -39.68 18.95
C GLY A 106 -13.80 -39.36 17.49
N ARG A 107 -13.39 -40.24 16.56
CA ARG A 107 -13.60 -40.08 15.11
C ARG A 107 -15.07 -39.84 14.76
N GLN A 108 -15.96 -40.68 15.28
CA GLN A 108 -17.39 -40.63 14.96
C GLN A 108 -18.01 -39.27 15.34
N ARG A 109 -17.72 -38.77 16.54
CA ARG A 109 -18.18 -37.45 17.01
C ARG A 109 -17.73 -36.33 16.06
N ILE A 110 -16.50 -36.39 15.57
CA ILE A 110 -15.96 -35.38 14.64
C ILE A 110 -16.68 -35.42 13.29
N VAL A 111 -16.96 -36.63 12.78
CA VAL A 111 -17.72 -36.82 11.54
C VAL A 111 -19.16 -36.32 11.70
N GLU A 112 -19.82 -36.65 12.82
CA GLU A 112 -21.15 -36.15 13.17
C GLU A 112 -21.18 -34.62 13.24
N PHE A 113 -20.19 -34.01 13.89
CA PHE A 113 -20.05 -32.55 13.95
C PHE A 113 -19.92 -31.91 12.57
N CYS A 114 -19.06 -32.46 11.71
CA CYS A 114 -18.88 -31.95 10.36
C CYS A 114 -20.15 -32.12 9.51
N SER A 115 -20.87 -33.23 9.68
CA SER A 115 -22.15 -33.49 9.01
C SER A 115 -23.24 -32.53 9.47
N GLU A 116 -23.33 -32.24 10.76
CA GLU A 116 -24.33 -31.32 11.32
C GLU A 116 -24.12 -29.88 10.81
N LEU A 117 -22.87 -29.41 10.72
CA LEU A 117 -22.54 -28.12 10.09
C LEU A 117 -22.99 -28.05 8.63
N GLN A 118 -22.74 -29.12 7.87
CA GLN A 118 -23.14 -29.21 6.47
C GLN A 118 -24.66 -29.23 6.30
N LYS A 119 -25.36 -30.01 7.13
CA LYS A 119 -26.83 -30.10 7.17
C LYS A 119 -27.48 -28.73 7.38
N ARG A 120 -26.93 -27.92 8.27
CA ARG A 120 -27.41 -26.55 8.55
C ARG A 120 -26.90 -25.49 7.58
N ARG A 121 -26.03 -25.87 6.64
CA ARG A 121 -25.32 -24.96 5.72
C ARG A 121 -24.58 -23.84 6.47
N LEU A 122 -24.09 -24.13 7.67
CA LEU A 122 -23.38 -23.17 8.52
C LEU A 122 -21.94 -23.02 8.05
N LYS A 123 -21.71 -22.12 7.09
CA LYS A 123 -20.40 -21.88 6.48
C LYS A 123 -19.57 -20.89 7.30
N ILE A 124 -19.05 -21.36 8.43
CA ILE A 124 -18.22 -20.56 9.33
C ILE A 124 -16.81 -21.16 9.42
N PRO A 125 -15.73 -20.35 9.34
CA PRO A 125 -14.39 -20.80 9.69
C PRO A 125 -14.32 -21.21 11.17
N TRP A 126 -13.70 -22.34 11.46
CA TRP A 126 -13.45 -22.76 12.85
C TRP A 126 -12.03 -23.30 13.06
N ALA A 127 -11.53 -23.20 14.28
CA ALA A 127 -10.20 -23.68 14.67
C ALA A 127 -10.24 -24.51 15.96
N ILE A 128 -9.24 -25.38 16.15
CA ILE A 128 -9.20 -26.32 17.28
C ILE A 128 -7.79 -26.47 17.89
N MET A 129 -7.73 -26.89 19.15
CA MET A 129 -6.57 -27.56 19.72
C MET A 129 -6.67 -29.08 19.55
N ALA A 130 -5.60 -29.71 19.07
CA ALA A 130 -5.62 -31.11 18.71
C ALA A 130 -4.29 -31.83 18.97
N ARG A 131 -4.37 -33.15 19.07
CA ARG A 131 -3.19 -34.02 18.96
C ARG A 131 -3.03 -34.52 17.53
N ALA A 132 -1.82 -34.48 17.01
CA ALA A 132 -1.55 -34.86 15.63
C ALA A 132 -1.77 -36.36 15.37
N ASP A 133 -1.61 -37.23 16.36
CA ASP A 133 -1.72 -38.70 16.21
C ASP A 133 -3.15 -39.24 16.22
N LEU A 134 -4.17 -38.40 16.43
CA LEU A 134 -5.59 -38.81 16.48
C LEU A 134 -6.36 -38.52 15.20
N MET A 135 -5.69 -38.03 14.17
CA MET A 135 -6.31 -37.76 12.86
C MET A 135 -5.56 -38.50 11.77
N ASP A 136 -6.30 -38.81 10.71
CA ASP A 136 -5.79 -39.33 9.46
C ASP A 136 -6.25 -38.44 8.31
N ASP A 137 -5.78 -38.79 7.11
CA ASP A 137 -6.01 -38.02 5.90
C ASP A 137 -7.49 -37.86 5.57
N GLU A 138 -8.29 -38.91 5.80
CA GLU A 138 -9.73 -38.89 5.52
C GLU A 138 -10.45 -37.90 6.46
N LEU A 139 -10.18 -38.00 7.77
CA LEU A 139 -10.82 -37.15 8.77
C LEU A 139 -10.47 -35.67 8.55
N LEU A 140 -9.21 -35.38 8.22
CA LEU A 140 -8.78 -34.02 7.91
C LEU A 140 -9.48 -33.43 6.66
N ARG A 141 -9.76 -34.24 5.63
CA ARG A 141 -10.55 -33.80 4.47
C ARG A 141 -11.99 -33.46 4.86
N ILE A 142 -12.62 -34.31 5.67
CA ILE A 142 -13.99 -34.09 6.16
C ILE A 142 -14.06 -32.77 6.94
N MET A 143 -13.12 -32.55 7.86
CA MET A 143 -13.05 -31.33 8.67
C MET A 143 -12.75 -30.09 7.81
N ARG A 144 -11.85 -30.19 6.83
CA ARG A 144 -11.55 -29.08 5.91
C ARG A 144 -12.79 -28.66 5.12
N LYS A 145 -13.59 -29.64 4.66
CA LYS A 145 -14.82 -29.40 3.89
C LYS A 145 -15.90 -28.73 4.75
N SER A 146 -15.97 -29.02 6.04
CA SER A 146 -16.92 -28.40 6.99
C SER A 146 -16.45 -27.06 7.57
N GLY A 147 -15.27 -26.56 7.18
CA GLY A 147 -14.83 -25.19 7.52
C GLY A 147 -13.61 -25.11 8.45
N LEU A 148 -12.94 -26.22 8.77
CA LEU A 148 -11.72 -26.18 9.57
C LEU A 148 -10.67 -25.29 8.90
N PHE A 149 -10.28 -24.24 9.61
CA PHE A 149 -9.39 -23.19 9.14
C PHE A 149 -7.99 -23.31 9.74
N ALA A 150 -7.89 -23.61 11.04
CA ALA A 150 -6.61 -23.72 11.74
C ALA A 150 -6.60 -24.82 12.80
N VAL A 151 -5.42 -25.40 13.06
CA VAL A 151 -5.18 -26.39 14.11
C VAL A 151 -3.96 -26.01 14.94
N LYS A 152 -4.10 -26.08 16.27
CA LYS A 152 -3.02 -25.96 17.24
C LYS A 152 -2.57 -27.36 17.67
N TYR A 153 -1.36 -27.76 17.29
CA TYR A 153 -0.78 -29.05 17.69
C TYR A 153 0.28 -28.86 18.78
N GLY A 154 0.10 -29.56 19.90
CA GLY A 154 1.16 -29.68 20.89
C GLY A 154 2.15 -30.75 20.49
N ILE A 155 3.42 -30.39 20.26
CA ILE A 155 4.51 -31.34 19.94
C ILE A 155 5.49 -31.46 21.11
N GLU A 156 5.72 -30.36 21.81
CA GLU A 156 6.64 -30.19 22.94
C GLU A 156 8.11 -30.31 22.57
N SER A 157 8.54 -31.42 21.95
CA SER A 157 9.93 -31.66 21.59
C SER A 157 10.05 -32.50 20.30
N SER A 158 11.17 -32.37 19.58
CA SER A 158 11.49 -33.27 18.47
C SER A 158 12.17 -34.58 18.90
N SER A 159 12.45 -34.75 20.18
CA SER A 159 13.07 -35.97 20.73
C SER A 159 12.00 -36.93 21.24
N GLN A 160 11.90 -38.11 20.61
CA GLN A 160 10.94 -39.14 21.05
C GLN A 160 11.16 -39.52 22.51
N LYS A 161 12.43 -39.63 22.94
CA LYS A 161 12.79 -39.88 24.34
C LYS A 161 12.21 -38.84 25.29
N LEU A 162 12.26 -37.55 24.95
CA LEU A 162 11.70 -36.49 25.80
C LEU A 162 10.18 -36.54 25.85
N VAL A 163 9.53 -36.81 24.71
CA VAL A 163 8.07 -36.99 24.60
C VAL A 163 7.59 -38.22 25.40
N ASP A 164 8.38 -39.29 25.43
CA ASP A 164 8.11 -40.50 26.20
C ASP A 164 8.32 -40.28 27.70
N ASN A 165 9.39 -39.56 28.09
CA ASN A 165 9.67 -39.19 29.48
C ASN A 165 8.52 -38.41 30.11
N ILE A 166 7.83 -37.58 29.33
CA ILE A 166 6.65 -36.84 29.78
C ILE A 166 5.33 -37.62 29.62
N GLN A 167 5.39 -38.91 29.25
CA GLN A 167 4.23 -39.79 29.07
C GLN A 167 3.16 -39.21 28.14
N LYS A 168 3.57 -38.41 27.15
CA LYS A 168 2.64 -37.84 26.18
C LYS A 168 2.13 -38.89 25.20
N GLY A 169 2.91 -39.95 24.98
CA GLY A 169 2.55 -41.06 24.08
C GLY A 169 2.26 -40.59 22.66
N LEU A 170 2.92 -39.52 22.21
CA LEU A 170 2.81 -39.00 20.86
C LEU A 170 3.90 -39.64 20.00
N ASP A 171 3.50 -40.36 18.96
CA ASP A 171 4.44 -40.82 17.93
C ASP A 171 4.84 -39.62 17.05
N LEU A 172 6.08 -39.17 17.16
CA LEU A 172 6.59 -38.04 16.39
C LEU A 172 6.64 -38.30 14.88
N LYS A 173 6.79 -39.56 14.44
CA LYS A 173 6.76 -39.92 13.02
C LYS A 173 5.34 -39.75 12.46
N LYS A 174 4.34 -40.27 13.16
CA LYS A 174 2.93 -40.08 12.79
C LYS A 174 2.55 -38.59 12.86
N ALA A 175 2.97 -37.89 13.91
CA ALA A 175 2.72 -36.46 14.05
C ALA A 175 3.28 -35.65 12.87
N TRP A 176 4.51 -35.95 12.44
CA TRP A 176 5.11 -35.33 11.26
C TRP A 176 4.24 -35.52 10.01
N GLN A 177 3.81 -36.76 9.75
CA GLN A 177 2.97 -37.10 8.59
C GLN A 177 1.66 -36.30 8.60
N VAL A 178 0.95 -36.32 9.73
CA VAL A 178 -0.35 -35.64 9.87
C VAL A 178 -0.21 -34.12 9.77
N ILE A 179 0.83 -33.52 10.34
CA ILE A 179 1.09 -32.08 10.25
C ILE A 179 1.35 -31.68 8.79
N LYS A 180 2.18 -32.45 8.06
CA LYS A 180 2.43 -32.20 6.63
C LYS A 180 1.15 -32.32 5.81
N TYR A 181 0.32 -33.32 6.11
CA TYR A 181 -0.97 -33.48 5.42
C TYR A 181 -1.94 -32.34 5.73
N THR A 182 -1.99 -31.89 6.99
CA THR A 182 -2.78 -30.72 7.41
C THR A 182 -2.39 -29.47 6.62
N GLN A 183 -1.08 -29.20 6.47
CA GLN A 183 -0.56 -28.09 5.65
C GLN A 183 -0.92 -28.24 4.17
N TYR A 184 -0.86 -29.46 3.62
CA TYR A 184 -1.20 -29.75 2.23
C TYR A 184 -2.66 -29.38 1.90
N LEU A 185 -3.59 -29.59 2.82
CA LEU A 185 -5.00 -29.19 2.68
C LEU A 185 -5.23 -27.66 2.81
N GLY A 186 -4.17 -26.88 3.04
CA GLY A 186 -4.23 -25.43 3.23
C GLY A 186 -4.75 -25.00 4.60
N ILE A 187 -4.89 -25.94 5.55
CA ILE A 187 -5.25 -25.65 6.94
C ILE A 187 -4.06 -24.98 7.62
N LYS A 188 -4.30 -23.89 8.34
CA LYS A 188 -3.25 -23.18 9.09
C LYS A 188 -2.83 -24.00 10.29
N ILE A 189 -1.55 -24.02 10.60
CA ILE A 189 -1.03 -24.78 11.73
C ILE A 189 -0.27 -23.89 12.71
N HIS A 190 -0.55 -24.07 13.98
CA HIS A 190 0.23 -23.52 15.08
C HIS A 190 0.86 -24.68 15.84
N LEU A 191 2.19 -24.67 16.02
CA LEU A 191 2.90 -25.72 16.74
C LEU A 191 3.42 -25.20 18.07
N THR A 192 3.23 -25.96 19.15
CA THR A 192 3.78 -25.61 20.47
C THR A 192 4.94 -26.54 20.84
N PHE A 193 5.98 -25.93 21.42
CA PHE A 193 7.19 -26.57 21.92
C PHE A 193 7.51 -26.07 23.33
N THR A 194 8.17 -26.90 24.12
CA THR A 194 8.42 -26.66 25.54
C THR A 194 9.86 -27.07 25.88
N PHE A 195 10.66 -26.15 26.41
CA PHE A 195 12.04 -26.43 26.83
C PHE A 195 12.14 -26.66 28.34
N GLY A 196 13.04 -27.56 28.74
CA GLY A 196 13.25 -27.93 30.15
C GLY A 196 12.52 -29.19 30.56
N LEU A 197 12.15 -30.04 29.60
CA LEU A 197 11.57 -31.36 29.89
C LEU A 197 12.63 -32.29 30.53
N PRO A 198 12.22 -33.34 31.26
CA PRO A 198 13.15 -34.30 31.86
C PRO A 198 14.10 -34.93 30.82
N GLY A 199 15.40 -34.72 30.99
CA GLY A 199 16.46 -35.19 30.09
C GLY A 199 16.84 -34.24 28.95
N GLU A 200 16.26 -33.03 28.90
CA GLU A 200 16.58 -31.99 27.92
C GLU A 200 18.05 -31.54 28.05
N ASN A 201 18.71 -31.32 26.91
CA ASN A 201 20.07 -30.79 26.84
C ASN A 201 20.22 -29.86 25.63
N LYS A 202 21.41 -29.25 25.46
CA LYS A 202 21.67 -28.30 24.36
C LYS A 202 21.43 -28.90 22.97
N LYS A 203 21.68 -30.21 22.79
CA LYS A 203 21.49 -30.91 21.52
C LYS A 203 20.00 -31.06 21.22
N THR A 204 19.19 -31.55 22.15
CA THR A 204 17.75 -31.75 21.96
C THR A 204 17.00 -30.43 21.73
N ILE A 205 17.44 -29.35 22.39
CA ILE A 205 16.95 -27.98 22.12
C ILE A 205 17.21 -27.59 20.67
N THR A 206 18.45 -27.76 20.21
CA THR A 206 18.83 -27.40 18.84
C THR A 206 18.08 -28.25 17.81
N GLU A 207 17.88 -29.54 18.08
CA GLU A 207 17.08 -30.43 17.24
C GLU A 207 15.62 -29.97 17.17
N THR A 208 15.05 -29.56 18.31
CA THR A 208 13.65 -29.08 18.39
C THR A 208 13.45 -27.78 17.61
N ILE A 209 14.39 -26.83 17.72
CA ILE A 209 14.37 -25.60 16.92
C ILE A 209 14.42 -25.95 15.42
N LYS A 210 15.40 -26.76 15.00
CA LYS A 210 15.53 -27.21 13.60
C LYS A 210 14.28 -27.91 13.10
N TYR A 211 13.65 -28.74 13.93
CA TYR A 211 12.41 -29.44 13.62
C TYR A 211 11.25 -28.46 13.38
N ALA A 212 11.08 -27.45 14.23
CA ALA A 212 10.08 -26.40 14.06
C ALA A 212 10.27 -25.63 12.74
N LEU A 213 11.51 -25.21 12.44
CA LEU A 213 11.85 -24.52 11.19
C LEU A 213 11.58 -25.40 9.95
N LYS A 214 11.89 -26.71 10.04
CA LYS A 214 11.69 -27.68 8.95
C LYS A 214 10.20 -28.00 8.71
N LEU A 215 9.38 -28.02 9.76
CA LEU A 215 7.92 -28.17 9.61
C LEU A 215 7.30 -26.91 8.98
N ASP A 216 7.88 -25.74 9.23
CA ASP A 216 7.50 -24.46 8.64
C ASP A 216 6.01 -24.08 8.85
N PRO A 217 5.50 -24.10 10.10
CA PRO A 217 4.11 -23.81 10.40
C PRO A 217 3.67 -22.36 10.11
N THR A 218 2.38 -22.07 10.31
CA THR A 218 1.84 -20.71 10.19
C THR A 218 2.33 -19.85 11.35
N SER A 219 2.38 -20.41 12.56
CA SER A 219 2.98 -19.79 13.74
C SER A 219 3.50 -20.87 14.70
N VAL A 220 4.34 -20.46 15.67
CA VAL A 220 4.88 -21.32 16.72
C VAL A 220 4.77 -20.65 18.08
N GLN A 221 4.77 -21.47 19.12
CA GLN A 221 4.93 -21.06 20.51
C GLN A 221 6.08 -21.88 21.13
N PHE A 222 7.06 -21.20 21.72
CA PHE A 222 8.09 -21.83 22.55
C PHE A 222 7.86 -21.42 24.00
N SER A 223 7.75 -22.40 24.89
CA SER A 223 7.47 -22.21 26.31
C SER A 223 8.53 -22.87 27.19
N LEU A 224 8.49 -22.57 28.49
CA LEU A 224 9.36 -23.16 29.51
C LEU A 224 8.57 -24.16 30.35
N ALA A 225 9.10 -25.36 30.49
CA ALA A 225 8.51 -26.41 31.31
C ALA A 225 8.37 -25.91 32.74
N THR A 226 7.13 -25.84 33.22
CA THR A 226 6.82 -25.30 34.54
C THR A 226 6.19 -26.40 35.38
N PRO A 227 6.83 -26.82 36.48
CA PRO A 227 6.29 -27.83 37.37
C PRO A 227 5.16 -27.21 38.18
N PHE A 228 3.89 -27.38 37.79
CA PHE A 228 2.79 -26.88 38.61
C PHE A 228 2.55 -27.80 39.82
N PRO A 229 2.40 -27.28 41.05
CA PRO A 229 2.14 -28.09 42.24
C PRO A 229 0.97 -29.08 42.04
N GLY A 230 1.21 -30.33 42.43
CA GLY A 230 0.27 -31.45 42.29
C GLY A 230 0.32 -32.18 40.94
N THR A 231 1.13 -31.71 39.98
CA THR A 231 1.44 -32.52 38.78
C THR A 231 2.56 -33.52 39.09
N LYS A 232 2.57 -34.66 38.41
CA LYS A 232 3.69 -35.61 38.47
C LYS A 232 5.03 -34.96 38.09
N PHE A 233 5.02 -34.01 37.18
CA PHE A 233 6.24 -33.26 36.82
C PHE A 233 6.77 -32.44 38.00
N TYR A 234 5.91 -31.82 38.81
CA TYR A 234 6.34 -31.16 40.04
C TYR A 234 6.95 -32.13 41.05
N GLU A 235 6.31 -33.26 41.31
CA GLU A 235 6.84 -34.28 42.22
C GLU A 235 8.22 -34.77 41.78
N GLN A 236 8.40 -35.01 40.47
CA GLN A 236 9.68 -35.42 39.90
C GLN A 236 10.77 -34.35 40.07
N MET A 237 10.46 -33.08 39.76
CA MET A 237 11.44 -32.00 39.86
C MET A 237 11.76 -31.61 41.32
N ASP A 238 10.79 -31.67 42.22
CA ASP A 238 11.00 -31.39 43.66
C ASP A 238 11.85 -32.49 44.29
N LYS A 239 11.56 -33.77 44.00
CA LYS A 239 12.36 -34.92 44.47
C LYS A 239 13.81 -34.87 43.97
N ALA A 240 14.04 -34.36 42.76
CA ALA A 240 15.38 -34.18 42.20
C ALA A 240 16.10 -32.91 42.70
N GLY A 241 15.43 -32.03 43.46
CA GLY A 241 15.99 -30.75 43.88
C GLY A 241 16.21 -29.78 42.71
N TYR A 242 15.37 -29.85 41.68
CA TYR A 242 15.49 -29.06 40.44
C TYR A 242 14.61 -27.80 40.42
N ILE A 243 13.67 -27.68 41.35
CA ILE A 243 12.86 -26.48 41.54
C ILE A 243 13.69 -25.42 42.27
N LEU A 244 13.90 -24.27 41.63
CA LEU A 244 14.75 -23.19 42.12
C LEU A 244 13.99 -22.17 42.99
N THR A 245 12.66 -22.13 42.88
CA THR A 245 11.81 -21.24 43.67
C THR A 245 10.41 -21.81 43.81
N LYS A 246 9.76 -21.57 44.95
CA LYS A 246 8.35 -21.94 45.21
C LYS A 246 7.39 -20.74 45.15
N GLN A 247 7.88 -19.58 44.69
CA GLN A 247 7.06 -18.39 44.42
C GLN A 247 6.18 -18.62 43.20
N LEU A 248 4.89 -18.87 43.42
CA LEU A 248 3.95 -19.30 42.38
C LEU A 248 3.73 -18.23 41.29
N GLU A 249 4.00 -16.96 41.59
CA GLU A 249 3.90 -15.85 40.64
C GLU A 249 4.90 -15.98 39.49
N LYS A 250 5.98 -16.74 39.70
CA LYS A 250 7.00 -17.02 38.67
C LYS A 250 6.67 -18.23 37.79
N PHE A 251 5.61 -18.98 38.08
CA PHE A 251 5.23 -20.21 37.38
C PHE A 251 4.38 -19.86 36.15
N ASP A 252 4.94 -19.05 35.25
CA ASP A 252 4.22 -18.48 34.10
C ASP A 252 4.45 -19.22 32.77
N GLY A 253 5.41 -20.15 32.73
CA GLY A 253 5.78 -20.92 31.53
C GLY A 253 6.33 -20.09 30.38
N ASN A 254 6.59 -18.80 30.57
CA ASN A 254 6.98 -17.88 29.51
C ASN A 254 8.21 -17.04 29.85
N HIS A 255 8.21 -16.26 30.93
CA HIS A 255 9.28 -15.28 31.19
C HIS A 255 10.39 -15.85 32.06
N SER A 256 10.05 -16.62 33.09
CA SER A 256 11.03 -17.14 34.06
C SER A 256 11.03 -18.66 34.09
N SER A 257 12.20 -19.25 33.84
CA SER A 257 12.42 -20.66 34.19
C SER A 257 12.59 -20.79 35.69
N VAL A 258 11.68 -21.52 36.35
CA VAL A 258 11.74 -21.83 37.78
C VAL A 258 12.45 -23.15 38.09
N ILE A 259 12.97 -23.82 37.05
CA ILE A 259 13.71 -25.08 37.16
C ILE A 259 15.09 -25.00 36.51
N ARG A 260 15.94 -25.94 36.92
CA ARG A 260 17.11 -26.40 36.17
C ARG A 260 16.88 -27.84 35.67
N THR A 261 17.75 -28.32 34.79
CA THR A 261 17.86 -29.75 34.44
C THR A 261 19.23 -30.27 34.88
N ASP A 262 19.51 -31.55 34.62
CA ASP A 262 20.84 -32.14 34.85
C ASP A 262 21.97 -31.36 34.14
N THR A 263 21.67 -30.79 32.96
CA THR A 263 22.69 -30.22 32.06
C THR A 263 22.52 -28.73 31.77
N LEU A 264 21.41 -28.12 32.21
CA LEU A 264 21.06 -26.74 31.87
C LEU A 264 20.58 -25.96 33.10
N SER A 265 21.10 -24.75 33.28
CA SER A 265 20.58 -23.80 34.25
C SER A 265 19.27 -23.13 33.78
N ALA A 266 18.52 -22.53 34.71
CA ALA A 266 17.33 -21.74 34.38
C ALA A 266 17.60 -20.65 33.34
N LYS A 267 18.76 -19.96 33.45
CA LYS A 267 19.18 -18.93 32.50
C LYS A 267 19.41 -19.51 31.10
N GLN A 268 20.01 -20.70 31.00
CA GLN A 268 20.23 -21.36 29.71
C GLN A 268 18.92 -21.81 29.06
N LEU A 269 17.92 -22.21 29.84
CA LEU A 269 16.58 -22.54 29.35
C LEU A 269 15.86 -21.29 28.79
N GLN A 270 15.93 -20.17 29.49
CA GLN A 270 15.40 -18.89 29.01
C GLN A 270 16.09 -18.45 27.72
N GLN A 271 17.43 -18.50 27.68
CA GLN A 271 18.22 -18.20 26.47
C GLN A 271 17.88 -19.12 25.30
N ALA A 272 17.58 -20.40 25.56
CA ALA A 272 17.14 -21.34 24.53
C ALA A 272 15.79 -20.94 23.92
N LYS A 273 14.82 -20.51 24.75
CA LYS A 273 13.54 -19.97 24.29
C LYS A 273 13.72 -18.73 23.43
N ASP A 274 14.53 -17.77 23.90
CA ASP A 274 14.78 -16.52 23.18
C ASP A 274 15.48 -16.79 21.83
N ARG A 275 16.47 -17.70 21.84
CA ARG A 275 17.14 -18.18 20.63
C ARG A 275 16.15 -18.82 19.65
N ALA A 276 15.23 -19.66 20.13
CA ALA A 276 14.23 -20.30 19.28
C ALA A 276 13.32 -19.27 18.58
N TYR A 277 12.89 -18.23 19.29
CA TYR A 277 12.12 -17.13 18.69
C TYR A 277 12.95 -16.31 17.71
N LEU A 278 14.22 -16.03 17.99
CA LEU A 278 15.12 -15.34 17.08
C LEU A 278 15.30 -16.11 15.76
N GLU A 279 15.62 -17.40 15.84
CA GLU A 279 15.79 -18.27 14.66
C GLU A 279 14.47 -18.43 13.89
N TRP A 280 13.34 -18.58 14.58
CA TRP A 280 12.02 -18.62 13.95
C TRP A 280 11.69 -17.32 13.20
N ASN A 281 11.98 -16.15 13.80
CA ASN A 281 11.76 -14.86 13.15
C ASN A 281 12.65 -14.68 11.92
N GLN A 282 13.92 -15.11 11.97
CA GLN A 282 14.80 -15.14 10.81
C GLN A 282 14.29 -16.08 9.72
N HIS A 283 13.85 -17.29 10.09
CA HIS A 283 13.24 -18.24 9.17
C HIS A 283 11.98 -17.67 8.51
N CYS A 284 11.11 -16.97 9.26
CA CYS A 284 9.94 -16.29 8.70
C CYS A 284 10.32 -15.19 7.70
N LYS A 285 11.34 -14.37 8.01
CA LYS A 285 11.89 -13.37 7.09
C LYS A 285 12.40 -14.03 5.80
N LEU A 286 13.21 -15.09 5.92
CA LEU A 286 13.77 -15.85 4.79
C LEU A 286 12.69 -16.59 3.98
N LYS A 287 11.65 -17.12 4.62
CA LYS A 287 10.48 -17.74 3.98
C LYS A 287 9.73 -16.73 3.11
N TYR A 288 9.59 -15.49 3.59
CA TYR A 288 8.98 -14.40 2.83
C TYR A 288 9.84 -14.02 1.61
N CYS A 289 11.17 -13.94 1.77
CA CYS A 289 12.12 -13.74 0.67
C CYS A 289 12.12 -14.90 -0.36
N ARG A 290 12.16 -16.16 0.10
CA ARG A 290 12.25 -17.38 -0.73
C ARG A 290 10.97 -17.66 -1.51
N LYS A 291 9.77 -17.36 -0.95
CA LYS A 291 8.51 -17.47 -1.70
C LYS A 291 8.41 -16.45 -2.84
N CYS A 292 9.10 -15.31 -2.74
CA CYS A 292 9.28 -14.38 -3.86
C CYS A 292 10.24 -14.92 -4.94
N CYS A 293 11.36 -15.57 -4.57
CA CYS A 293 12.26 -16.22 -5.54
C CYS A 293 11.68 -17.47 -6.21
N TRP A 294 10.93 -18.31 -5.50
CA TRP A 294 10.46 -19.60 -6.04
C TRP A 294 9.30 -19.45 -7.05
N LYS A 295 8.50 -18.38 -6.95
CA LYS A 295 7.54 -17.99 -8.02
C LYS A 295 8.24 -17.48 -9.30
N PHE A 296 9.52 -17.10 -9.21
CA PHE A 296 10.37 -16.71 -10.32
C PHE A 296 10.91 -17.96 -11.06
N CYS A 297 11.37 -18.98 -10.34
CA CYS A 297 11.94 -20.21 -10.93
C CYS A 297 10.90 -21.16 -11.59
N LYS A 298 9.66 -21.21 -11.10
CA LYS A 298 8.63 -22.09 -11.73
C LYS A 298 8.23 -21.68 -13.15
N LYS A 299 8.39 -20.39 -13.53
CA LYS A 299 8.18 -19.96 -14.92
C LYS A 299 9.31 -20.38 -15.85
N ALA A 300 10.55 -20.46 -15.35
CA ALA A 300 11.72 -20.90 -16.11
C ALA A 300 11.74 -22.42 -16.39
N VAL A 301 11.30 -23.25 -15.44
CA VAL A 301 11.28 -24.72 -15.62
C VAL A 301 10.16 -25.19 -16.57
N SER A 302 9.02 -24.48 -16.63
CA SER A 302 7.95 -24.80 -17.60
C SER A 302 8.32 -24.43 -19.05
N PHE A 303 9.29 -23.54 -19.24
CA PHE A 303 9.84 -23.14 -20.54
C PHE A 303 10.74 -24.24 -21.13
N LEU A 304 11.53 -24.92 -20.29
CA LEU A 304 12.42 -26.00 -20.71
C LEU A 304 11.68 -27.32 -21.04
N LEU A 305 10.61 -27.65 -20.31
CA LEU A 305 9.81 -28.85 -20.59
C LEU A 305 8.96 -28.73 -21.87
N ARG A 306 8.61 -27.51 -22.30
CA ARG A 306 7.91 -27.25 -23.57
C ARG A 306 8.82 -27.29 -24.79
N ALA A 307 10.11 -26.95 -24.61
CA ALA A 307 11.12 -27.06 -25.66
C ALA A 307 11.40 -28.54 -26.04
N ALA A 308 11.34 -29.46 -25.08
CA ALA A 308 11.48 -30.90 -25.34
C ALA A 308 10.28 -31.52 -26.08
N PHE A 309 9.07 -30.98 -25.88
CA PHE A 309 7.85 -31.47 -26.55
C PHE A 309 7.73 -31.00 -28.01
N PHE A 310 8.28 -29.81 -28.34
CA PHE A 310 8.29 -29.26 -29.70
C PHE A 310 9.26 -29.97 -30.66
N LEU A 311 10.30 -30.64 -30.14
CA LEU A 311 11.22 -31.41 -30.98
C LEU A 311 10.55 -32.68 -31.56
N LEU A 312 9.56 -33.24 -30.86
CA LEU A 312 8.85 -34.46 -31.25
C LEU A 312 7.70 -34.21 -32.24
N GLN A 313 7.23 -32.97 -32.40
CA GLN A 313 6.15 -32.63 -33.35
C GLN A 313 6.63 -32.23 -34.75
N LYS A 314 7.94 -32.04 -34.96
CA LYS A 314 8.53 -31.59 -36.22
C LYS A 314 8.56 -32.64 -37.36
N ILE A 315 7.93 -33.80 -37.19
CA ILE A 315 7.94 -34.91 -38.17
C ILE A 315 6.65 -35.02 -39.00
N LYS A 316 5.58 -34.27 -38.70
CA LYS A 316 4.34 -34.40 -39.47
C LYS A 316 3.88 -33.10 -40.12
N SER A 317 3.58 -33.24 -41.41
CA SER A 317 2.79 -32.37 -42.29
C SER A 317 3.57 -31.47 -43.26
N ILE A 318 3.79 -32.09 -44.41
CA ILE A 318 4.17 -31.56 -45.73
C ILE A 318 2.85 -31.29 -46.51
N LEU A 319 2.87 -30.27 -47.40
CA LEU A 319 1.95 -29.94 -48.53
C LEU A 319 0.61 -29.23 -48.25
N VAL A 320 0.39 -28.08 -48.93
CA VAL A 320 -0.58 -27.84 -50.05
C VAL A 320 -0.44 -26.39 -50.60
N ARG A 321 -0.59 -26.18 -51.94
CA ARG A 321 -0.47 -24.91 -52.72
C ARG A 321 -1.83 -24.50 -53.36
N VAL A 322 -2.07 -23.19 -53.60
CA VAL A 322 -3.19 -22.62 -54.42
C VAL A 322 -2.73 -21.27 -55.11
N PRO A 323 -3.23 -20.85 -56.30
CA PRO A 323 -2.54 -19.96 -57.27
C PRO A 323 -3.00 -18.47 -57.38
N ALA A 324 -2.39 -17.73 -58.33
CA ALA A 324 -2.25 -16.26 -58.54
C ALA A 324 -3.34 -15.53 -59.38
N ILE A 325 -3.44 -14.19 -59.25
CA ILE A 325 -4.27 -13.26 -60.08
C ILE A 325 -3.39 -12.08 -60.62
N PRO A 326 -3.64 -11.46 -61.80
CA PRO A 326 -2.73 -10.52 -62.47
C PRO A 326 -2.95 -9.02 -62.12
N VAL A 327 -1.92 -8.19 -62.38
CA VAL A 327 -1.84 -6.73 -62.10
C VAL A 327 -1.59 -5.94 -63.39
N THR A 328 -2.31 -4.82 -63.62
CA THR A 328 -1.93 -3.76 -64.60
C THR A 328 -2.18 -2.33 -64.09
N ASP A 329 -1.22 -1.46 -64.44
CA ASP A 329 -1.22 -0.03 -64.81
C ASP A 329 -1.31 1.15 -63.80
N SER A 330 -0.74 2.26 -64.30
CA SER A 330 0.00 3.36 -63.67
C SER A 330 -0.80 4.39 -62.86
N VAL A 331 -0.11 5.03 -61.90
CA VAL A 331 -0.65 5.98 -60.91
C VAL A 331 -0.07 7.37 -61.13
N SER A 332 -0.91 8.36 -61.43
CA SER A 332 -0.57 9.79 -61.43
C SER A 332 -1.05 10.47 -60.14
N ASP A 333 -0.33 11.50 -59.67
CA ASP A 333 -0.62 12.21 -58.41
C ASP A 333 -1.95 12.97 -58.45
N CYS A 334 -2.79 12.76 -57.43
CA CYS A 334 -4.07 13.45 -57.27
C CYS A 334 -3.87 14.78 -56.51
N GLU A 335 -4.17 15.91 -57.17
CA GLU A 335 -4.12 17.26 -56.56
C GLU A 335 -5.39 17.66 -55.79
N LYS A 336 -6.48 16.88 -55.86
CA LYS A 336 -7.75 17.21 -55.19
C LYS A 336 -7.72 16.90 -53.68
N ILE A 337 -8.15 17.88 -52.88
CA ILE A 337 -8.50 17.68 -51.46
C ILE A 337 -9.85 16.97 -51.43
N GLU A 338 -9.85 15.66 -51.29
CA GLU A 338 -11.07 14.88 -51.11
C GLU A 338 -11.32 14.66 -49.61
N SER A 339 -12.58 14.63 -49.19
CA SER A 339 -12.95 14.35 -47.81
C SER A 339 -14.16 13.43 -47.71
N ILE A 340 -14.16 12.55 -46.72
CA ILE A 340 -15.34 11.76 -46.34
C ILE A 340 -15.74 12.11 -44.91
N SER A 341 -17.03 12.09 -44.61
CA SER A 341 -17.54 12.43 -43.28
C SER A 341 -18.81 11.65 -42.96
N LEU A 342 -18.98 11.31 -41.68
CA LEU A 342 -20.22 10.77 -41.16
C LEU A 342 -20.30 11.09 -39.66
N ALA A 343 -21.45 11.62 -39.22
CA ALA A 343 -21.67 12.08 -37.85
C ALA A 343 -20.55 13.05 -37.38
N ASP A 344 -19.90 12.74 -36.25
CA ASP A 344 -18.86 13.58 -35.66
C ASP A 344 -17.48 13.42 -36.31
N ILE A 345 -17.32 12.52 -37.30
CA ILE A 345 -16.04 12.16 -37.91
C ILE A 345 -15.92 12.76 -39.30
N LYS A 346 -14.77 13.41 -39.57
CA LYS A 346 -14.36 13.85 -40.92
C LYS A 346 -12.91 13.44 -41.19
N LEU A 347 -12.68 12.83 -42.35
CA LEU A 347 -11.35 12.53 -42.88
C LEU A 347 -11.06 13.42 -44.10
N ILE A 348 -9.89 14.04 -44.14
CA ILE A 348 -9.43 14.88 -45.25
C ILE A 348 -8.14 14.28 -45.82
N PHE A 349 -8.11 14.04 -47.13
CA PHE A 349 -6.98 13.45 -47.84
C PHE A 349 -6.20 14.57 -48.54
N VAL A 350 -4.94 14.78 -48.14
CA VAL A 350 -4.10 15.88 -48.65
C VAL A 350 -2.68 15.38 -48.90
N LYS A 351 -2.32 15.18 -50.18
CA LYS A 351 -0.94 15.01 -50.67
C LYS A 351 -0.08 14.10 -49.78
N GLY A 352 -0.48 12.83 -49.69
CA GLY A 352 0.22 11.81 -48.89
C GLY A 352 -0.14 11.76 -47.40
N ARG A 353 -1.13 12.55 -46.96
CA ARG A 353 -1.56 12.64 -45.55
C ARG A 353 -3.05 12.43 -45.42
N VAL A 354 -3.45 11.88 -44.28
CA VAL A 354 -4.86 11.67 -43.92
C VAL A 354 -5.15 12.34 -42.59
N GLU A 355 -5.86 13.45 -42.64
CA GLU A 355 -6.24 14.21 -41.46
C GLU A 355 -7.57 13.70 -40.90
N LEU A 356 -7.61 13.38 -39.60
CA LEU A 356 -8.82 12.98 -38.90
C LEU A 356 -9.29 14.14 -38.02
N TYR A 357 -10.58 14.46 -38.10
CA TYR A 357 -11.27 15.45 -37.30
C TYR A 357 -12.41 14.79 -36.52
N TRP A 358 -12.61 15.25 -35.28
CA TRP A 358 -13.74 14.92 -34.43
C TRP A 358 -14.45 16.18 -33.97
N LYS A 359 -15.76 16.33 -34.27
CA LYS A 359 -16.53 17.55 -33.93
C LYS A 359 -15.80 18.83 -34.32
N ASN A 360 -15.23 18.87 -35.52
CA ASN A 360 -14.41 19.96 -36.07
C ASN A 360 -13.03 20.18 -35.42
N HIS A 361 -12.64 19.39 -34.41
CA HIS A 361 -11.28 19.42 -33.88
C HIS A 361 -10.39 18.42 -34.62
N LYS A 362 -9.28 18.90 -35.21
CA LYS A 362 -8.25 18.01 -35.75
C LYS A 362 -7.69 17.17 -34.60
N ILE A 363 -7.63 15.86 -34.76
CA ILE A 363 -7.09 14.93 -33.75
C ILE A 363 -5.73 14.37 -34.15
N THR A 364 -5.48 14.25 -35.45
CA THR A 364 -4.19 13.81 -35.98
C THR A 364 -3.16 14.94 -36.04
N LYS A 365 -1.89 14.55 -36.13
CA LYS A 365 -0.73 15.42 -36.33
C LYS A 365 0.10 14.87 -37.48
N ASP A 366 0.74 15.77 -38.24
CA ASP A 366 1.59 15.44 -39.38
C ASP A 366 0.90 14.55 -40.43
N VAL A 367 1.43 13.36 -40.75
CA VAL A 367 0.87 12.47 -41.80
C VAL A 367 -0.47 11.84 -41.43
N GLY A 368 -0.84 11.82 -40.14
CA GLY A 368 -2.10 11.27 -39.65
C GLY A 368 -2.20 9.75 -39.79
N LEU A 369 -3.18 9.21 -40.54
CA LEU A 369 -3.21 7.76 -40.81
C LEU A 369 -2.11 7.40 -41.80
N ASN A 370 -1.25 6.45 -41.45
CA ASN A 370 -0.04 6.14 -42.22
C ASN A 370 0.32 4.64 -42.19
N THR A 371 1.00 4.19 -43.25
CA THR A 371 1.62 2.87 -43.30
C THR A 371 3.08 2.96 -43.71
N SER A 372 3.90 2.04 -43.22
CA SER A 372 5.33 1.98 -43.53
C SER A 372 5.75 0.54 -43.85
N LEU A 373 6.59 0.37 -44.87
CA LEU A 373 7.13 -0.91 -45.34
C LEU A 373 8.66 -0.90 -45.20
N TYR A 374 9.24 -1.95 -44.62
CA TYR A 374 10.69 -2.16 -44.60
C TYR A 374 11.06 -3.25 -45.61
N CYS A 375 11.69 -2.86 -46.71
CA CYS A 375 12.01 -3.74 -47.82
C CYS A 375 13.37 -3.36 -48.43
N GLY A 376 14.23 -4.35 -48.71
CA GLY A 376 15.57 -4.13 -49.27
C GLY A 376 16.48 -3.27 -48.41
N GLY A 377 16.31 -3.31 -47.08
CA GLY A 377 17.10 -2.52 -46.14
C GLY A 377 16.62 -1.08 -45.91
N ASN A 378 15.57 -0.62 -46.61
CA ASN A 378 15.06 0.75 -46.54
C ASN A 378 13.59 0.84 -46.12
N TRP A 379 13.24 1.92 -45.41
CA TRP A 379 11.86 2.25 -45.04
C TRP A 379 11.17 3.06 -46.14
N THR A 380 9.96 2.63 -46.52
CA THR A 380 9.11 3.27 -47.51
C THR A 380 7.74 3.58 -46.89
N ASP A 381 7.39 4.86 -46.78
CA ASP A 381 6.18 5.35 -46.11
C ASP A 381 5.09 5.77 -47.10
N SER A 382 3.82 5.65 -46.70
CA SER A 382 2.67 6.06 -47.50
C SER A 382 2.67 7.54 -47.87
N SER A 383 3.34 8.40 -47.09
CA SER A 383 3.49 9.83 -47.39
C SER A 383 4.38 10.11 -48.60
N LYS A 384 5.19 9.14 -49.03
CA LYS A 384 6.06 9.22 -50.22
C LYS A 384 5.48 8.50 -51.44
N ALA A 385 4.28 7.92 -51.30
CA ALA A 385 3.60 7.26 -52.41
C ALA A 385 2.91 8.29 -53.31
N LYS A 386 2.68 7.92 -54.57
CA LYS A 386 1.68 8.53 -55.44
C LYS A 386 0.30 7.97 -55.11
N TRP A 387 -0.68 8.85 -54.93
CA TRP A 387 -2.03 8.49 -54.49
C TRP A 387 -3.02 8.68 -55.63
N LYS A 388 -3.86 7.68 -55.88
CA LYS A 388 -4.98 7.74 -56.81
C LYS A 388 -6.25 7.26 -56.13
N ILE A 389 -7.25 8.12 -56.04
CA ILE A 389 -8.55 7.75 -55.45
C ILE A 389 -9.36 7.04 -56.54
N GLU A 390 -9.77 5.80 -56.28
CA GLU A 390 -10.50 4.99 -57.26
C GLU A 390 -12.02 5.14 -57.13
N LYS A 391 -12.51 5.22 -55.90
CA LYS A 391 -13.94 5.32 -55.58
C LYS A 391 -14.14 6.11 -54.30
N GLN A 392 -15.04 7.09 -54.33
CA GLN A 392 -15.45 7.86 -53.16
C GLN A 392 -16.98 7.90 -53.05
N LYS A 393 -17.48 7.73 -51.83
CA LYS A 393 -18.83 8.01 -51.38
C LYS A 393 -18.73 8.89 -50.13
N GLU A 394 -19.86 9.43 -49.67
CA GLU A 394 -19.92 10.34 -48.52
C GLU A 394 -19.17 9.83 -47.28
N ASN A 395 -19.26 8.53 -46.96
CA ASN A 395 -18.64 7.91 -45.79
C ASN A 395 -17.59 6.82 -46.12
N LYS A 396 -17.23 6.63 -47.39
CA LYS A 396 -16.32 5.54 -47.82
C LYS A 396 -15.39 5.98 -48.94
N VAL A 397 -14.11 5.62 -48.86
CA VAL A 397 -13.13 5.89 -49.92
C VAL A 397 -12.26 4.66 -50.21
N SER A 398 -11.81 4.52 -51.46
CA SER A 398 -10.82 3.55 -51.88
C SER A 398 -9.67 4.26 -52.57
N ILE A 399 -8.45 4.06 -52.05
CA ILE A 399 -7.24 4.78 -52.48
C ILE A 399 -6.19 3.76 -52.90
N TYR A 400 -5.58 3.97 -54.06
CA TYR A 400 -4.45 3.20 -54.55
C TYR A 400 -3.16 3.99 -54.34
N LEU A 401 -2.13 3.32 -53.82
CA LEU A 401 -0.82 3.88 -53.52
C LEU A 401 0.25 3.11 -54.28
N ALA A 402 1.12 3.85 -54.97
CA ALA A 402 2.30 3.32 -55.66
C ALA A 402 3.54 4.14 -55.33
N TRP A 403 4.70 3.49 -55.31
CA TRP A 403 5.99 4.14 -55.10
C TRP A 403 6.84 3.95 -56.34
N ASP A 404 7.51 5.01 -56.80
CA ASP A 404 8.33 4.98 -58.02
C ASP A 404 9.49 3.98 -57.90
N ASN A 405 10.10 3.89 -56.71
CA ASN A 405 11.30 3.10 -56.45
C ASN A 405 11.01 1.79 -55.68
N SER A 406 9.76 1.33 -55.63
CA SER A 406 9.41 0.05 -54.98
C SER A 406 8.38 -0.71 -55.80
N PRO A 407 8.53 -2.05 -55.98
CA PRO A 407 7.55 -2.87 -56.67
C PRO A 407 6.30 -3.14 -55.81
N ALA A 408 6.24 -2.63 -54.57
CA ALA A 408 5.06 -2.71 -53.72
C ALA A 408 3.95 -1.75 -54.18
N ARG A 409 2.70 -2.19 -54.05
CA ARG A 409 1.48 -1.42 -54.26
C ARG A 409 0.55 -1.62 -53.08
N GLN A 410 -0.23 -0.61 -52.74
CA GLN A 410 -1.26 -0.74 -51.71
C GLN A 410 -2.61 -0.24 -52.18
N LYS A 411 -3.66 -0.85 -51.66
CA LYS A 411 -5.03 -0.36 -51.77
C LYS A 411 -5.64 -0.20 -50.40
N TRP A 412 -6.01 1.02 -50.05
CA TRP A 412 -6.69 1.35 -48.80
C TRP A 412 -8.19 1.46 -49.06
N GLU A 413 -8.98 0.75 -48.29
CA GLU A 413 -10.45 0.90 -48.26
C GLU A 413 -10.81 1.41 -46.87
N ILE A 414 -11.29 2.65 -46.78
CA ILE A 414 -11.67 3.30 -45.52
C ILE A 414 -13.18 3.53 -45.52
N ASN A 415 -13.86 3.12 -44.45
CA ASN A 415 -15.31 3.28 -44.28
C ASN A 415 -15.63 3.81 -42.88
N ILE A 416 -16.37 4.92 -42.80
CA ILE A 416 -16.87 5.47 -41.54
C ILE A 416 -18.26 4.87 -41.26
N MET A 417 -18.39 4.24 -40.10
CA MET A 417 -19.62 3.58 -39.63
C MET A 417 -20.46 4.52 -38.77
N PRO A 418 -21.79 4.32 -38.68
CA PRO A 418 -22.68 5.15 -37.84
C PRO A 418 -22.32 5.15 -36.34
N ASP A 419 -21.65 4.11 -35.85
CA ASP A 419 -21.25 3.98 -34.43
C ASP A 419 -19.90 4.66 -34.12
N GLN A 420 -19.46 5.59 -34.97
CA GLN A 420 -18.21 6.35 -34.83
C GLN A 420 -16.95 5.47 -34.94
N THR A 421 -17.05 4.35 -35.66
CA THR A 421 -15.92 3.47 -36.01
C THR A 421 -15.45 3.71 -37.44
N ILE A 422 -14.14 3.86 -37.64
CA ILE A 422 -13.49 3.90 -38.95
C ILE A 422 -12.90 2.51 -39.21
N LEU A 423 -13.43 1.82 -40.22
CA LEU A 423 -12.90 0.56 -40.70
C LEU A 423 -11.85 0.85 -41.78
N TRP A 424 -10.61 0.43 -41.55
CA TRP A 424 -9.50 0.67 -42.46
C TRP A 424 -8.85 -0.64 -42.90
N LYS A 425 -9.08 -1.00 -44.17
CA LYS A 425 -8.50 -2.18 -44.80
C LYS A 425 -7.35 -1.77 -45.70
N VAL A 426 -6.16 -2.28 -45.44
CA VAL A 426 -4.98 -2.09 -46.30
C VAL A 426 -4.66 -3.42 -46.98
N LYS A 427 -4.67 -3.45 -48.31
CA LYS A 427 -4.26 -4.60 -49.11
C LYS A 427 -2.91 -4.29 -49.73
N ILE A 428 -1.99 -5.25 -49.68
CA ILE A 428 -0.63 -5.13 -50.22
C ILE A 428 -0.49 -6.11 -51.38
N TYR A 429 0.06 -5.62 -52.49
CA TYR A 429 0.37 -6.38 -53.69
C TYR A 429 1.80 -6.03 -54.13
N VAL A 430 2.45 -6.95 -54.86
CA VAL A 430 3.77 -6.71 -55.42
C VAL A 430 3.77 -6.99 -56.91
N GLU A 431 4.39 -6.13 -57.71
CA GLU A 431 4.52 -6.34 -59.17
C GLU A 431 5.64 -7.33 -59.51
N LYS A 432 6.63 -7.44 -58.62
CA LYS A 432 7.77 -8.36 -58.71
C LYS A 432 8.05 -8.93 -57.32
N ASP A 433 8.80 -10.02 -57.26
CA ASP A 433 9.26 -10.60 -56.00
C ASP A 433 9.88 -9.55 -55.09
N LEU A 434 9.31 -9.39 -53.89
CA LEU A 434 9.78 -8.43 -52.90
C LEU A 434 9.75 -9.06 -51.51
N GLU A 435 10.87 -8.95 -50.81
CA GLU A 435 10.94 -9.31 -49.40
C GLU A 435 10.57 -8.08 -48.56
N ILE A 436 9.49 -8.22 -47.78
CA ILE A 436 9.03 -7.20 -46.84
C ILE A 436 9.35 -7.73 -45.43
N LEU A 437 10.41 -7.20 -44.84
CA LEU A 437 10.90 -7.64 -43.54
C LEU A 437 9.97 -7.17 -42.41
N GLU A 438 9.36 -5.99 -42.59
CA GLU A 438 8.51 -5.37 -41.60
C GLU A 438 7.41 -4.51 -42.24
N TYR A 439 6.23 -4.49 -41.61
CA TYR A 439 5.11 -3.66 -42.02
C TYR A 439 4.45 -2.98 -40.81
N LYS A 440 4.13 -1.69 -40.95
CA LYS A 440 3.45 -0.87 -39.93
C LYS A 440 2.22 -0.20 -40.51
N ALA A 441 1.15 -0.14 -39.72
CA ALA A 441 -0.05 0.65 -40.01
C ALA A 441 -0.61 1.27 -38.73
N GLY A 442 -0.86 2.58 -38.74
CA GLY A 442 -1.27 3.30 -37.54
C GLY A 442 -1.73 4.73 -37.78
N ILE A 443 -1.77 5.47 -36.68
CA ILE A 443 -2.24 6.85 -36.63
C ILE A 443 -1.28 7.71 -35.80
N MET A 444 -0.95 8.89 -36.34
CA MET A 444 -0.19 9.94 -35.65
C MET A 444 -1.14 10.98 -35.05
N LEU A 445 -1.10 11.11 -33.74
CA LEU A 445 -2.00 11.89 -32.91
C LEU A 445 -1.30 13.12 -32.33
N GLN A 446 -2.08 14.13 -31.95
CA GLN A 446 -1.58 15.32 -31.26
C GLN A 446 -1.02 15.00 -29.86
N GLU A 447 -0.16 15.89 -29.34
CA GLU A 447 0.48 15.72 -28.02
C GLU A 447 -0.49 15.68 -26.83
N GLY A 448 -1.73 16.12 -27.01
CA GLY A 448 -2.78 16.14 -25.98
C GLY A 448 -3.22 14.75 -25.48
N TYR A 449 -2.81 13.68 -26.16
CA TYR A 449 -2.90 12.30 -25.65
C TYR A 449 -1.75 12.02 -24.69
N ASN A 450 -2.08 11.85 -23.41
CA ASN A 450 -1.10 11.76 -22.32
C ASN A 450 -0.97 10.35 -21.75
N SER A 451 -1.93 9.48 -22.04
CA SER A 451 -1.98 8.12 -21.52
C SER A 451 -2.55 7.18 -22.57
N TRP A 452 -2.16 5.92 -22.45
CA TRP A 452 -2.58 4.85 -23.32
C TRP A 452 -2.96 3.64 -22.46
N LYS A 453 -3.71 2.71 -23.04
CA LYS A 453 -4.14 1.49 -22.38
C LYS A 453 -4.16 0.35 -23.40
N ASP A 454 -3.84 -0.85 -22.96
CA ASP A 454 -4.00 -2.07 -23.74
C ASP A 454 -4.82 -3.10 -22.95
N ASP A 455 -4.83 -4.36 -23.41
CA ASP A 455 -5.53 -5.45 -22.73
C ASP A 455 -4.95 -5.83 -21.35
N LEU A 456 -3.75 -5.33 -21.00
CA LEU A 456 -3.01 -5.66 -19.78
C LEU A 456 -2.96 -4.54 -18.76
N GLY A 457 -3.06 -3.27 -19.18
CA GLY A 457 -2.94 -2.14 -18.26
C GLY A 457 -2.97 -0.77 -18.94
N ILE A 458 -2.74 0.25 -18.12
CA ILE A 458 -2.66 1.65 -18.52
C ILE A 458 -1.19 2.09 -18.41
N GLY A 459 -0.71 2.88 -19.36
CA GLY A 459 0.60 3.52 -19.34
C GLY A 459 0.50 5.01 -19.67
N LEU A 460 1.58 5.75 -19.41
CA LEU A 460 1.70 7.17 -19.77
C LEU A 460 2.60 7.33 -20.98
N PHE A 461 2.33 8.34 -21.81
CA PHE A 461 3.30 8.77 -22.81
C PHE A 461 4.46 9.51 -22.12
N PRO A 462 5.73 9.17 -22.41
CA PRO A 462 6.87 9.92 -21.89
C PRO A 462 6.89 11.34 -22.44
N ARG A 463 7.66 12.23 -21.81
CA ARG A 463 7.91 13.57 -22.37
C ARG A 463 8.56 13.43 -23.74
N ILE A 464 8.20 14.32 -24.67
CA ILE A 464 8.75 14.29 -26.03
C ILE A 464 10.19 14.85 -25.97
N THR A 465 11.16 13.98 -25.71
CA THR A 465 12.60 14.30 -25.69
C THR A 465 13.32 13.89 -26.97
N GLY A 466 12.73 12.98 -27.76
CA GLY A 466 13.26 12.49 -29.03
C GLY A 466 12.38 11.35 -29.56
N TRP A 467 12.84 10.66 -30.60
CA TRP A 467 12.21 9.41 -31.05
C TRP A 467 12.36 8.37 -29.93
N GLU A 468 11.26 8.03 -29.29
CA GLU A 468 11.23 7.08 -28.19
C GLU A 468 10.17 6.03 -28.48
N GLU A 469 10.61 4.79 -28.65
CA GLU A 469 9.76 3.64 -28.87
C GLU A 469 9.38 3.00 -27.53
N ILE A 470 8.08 2.77 -27.34
CA ILE A 470 7.56 2.00 -26.21
C ILE A 470 7.06 0.68 -26.79
N GLU A 471 7.93 -0.32 -26.81
CA GLU A 471 7.57 -1.66 -27.25
C GLU A 471 6.64 -2.32 -26.23
N LEU A 472 5.40 -2.58 -26.63
CA LEU A 472 4.46 -3.37 -25.86
C LEU A 472 4.75 -4.85 -26.13
N TYR A 473 5.69 -5.43 -25.38
CA TYR A 473 6.15 -6.81 -25.56
C TYR A 473 5.11 -7.88 -25.14
N ASN A 474 3.97 -7.92 -25.82
CA ASN A 474 3.01 -9.01 -25.71
C ASN A 474 2.34 -9.28 -27.07
N SER A 475 2.55 -10.48 -27.61
CA SER A 475 1.98 -10.97 -28.88
C SER A 475 0.45 -11.17 -28.86
N LYS A 476 -0.24 -10.74 -27.79
CA LYS A 476 -1.70 -10.91 -27.62
C LYS A 476 -2.48 -9.61 -27.60
N THR A 477 -1.83 -8.45 -27.56
CA THR A 477 -2.52 -7.16 -27.53
C THR A 477 -3.21 -6.93 -28.87
N ARG A 478 -4.55 -6.92 -28.87
CA ARG A 478 -5.36 -6.73 -30.09
C ARG A 478 -5.94 -5.32 -30.21
N SER A 479 -5.94 -4.56 -29.12
CA SER A 479 -6.50 -3.20 -29.05
C SER A 479 -5.58 -2.25 -28.29
N LEU A 480 -5.46 -1.03 -28.77
CA LEU A 480 -4.75 0.08 -28.16
C LEU A 480 -5.71 1.25 -27.93
N TYR A 481 -5.78 1.73 -26.70
CA TYR A 481 -6.59 2.87 -26.31
C TYR A 481 -5.69 4.05 -25.99
N VAL A 482 -6.10 5.25 -26.33
CA VAL A 482 -5.46 6.49 -25.88
C VAL A 482 -6.49 7.41 -25.26
N MET A 483 -6.12 8.01 -24.13
CA MET A 483 -6.94 8.96 -23.39
C MET A 483 -6.27 10.33 -23.47
N ALA A 484 -7.10 11.36 -23.64
CA ALA A 484 -6.64 12.73 -23.80
C ALA A 484 -7.24 13.67 -22.75
N ASN A 485 -6.77 14.92 -22.77
CA ASN A 485 -7.33 16.03 -22.01
C ASN A 485 -8.82 16.31 -22.33
N LEU A 486 -9.44 17.30 -21.68
CA LEU A 486 -10.89 17.55 -21.73
C LEU A 486 -11.50 17.77 -23.13
N TYR A 487 -10.70 18.06 -24.16
CA TYR A 487 -11.18 18.52 -25.48
C TYR A 487 -11.02 17.51 -26.62
N LEU A 488 -10.38 16.36 -26.39
CA LEU A 488 -10.11 15.33 -27.40
C LEU A 488 -10.86 14.03 -27.05
N PRO A 489 -11.37 13.28 -28.04
CA PRO A 489 -12.05 12.01 -27.81
C PRO A 489 -11.08 10.91 -27.37
N GLU A 490 -11.59 9.91 -26.67
CA GLU A 490 -10.87 8.65 -26.49
C GLU A 490 -10.82 7.92 -27.84
N LEU A 491 -9.68 7.32 -28.17
CA LEU A 491 -9.47 6.58 -29.41
C LEU A 491 -9.00 5.17 -29.11
N GLU A 492 -9.63 4.19 -29.75
CA GLU A 492 -9.26 2.77 -29.73
C GLU A 492 -8.82 2.33 -31.13
N LEU A 493 -7.58 1.84 -31.29
CA LEU A 493 -7.05 1.21 -32.51
C LEU A 493 -6.99 -0.31 -32.28
N LYS A 494 -7.73 -1.08 -33.06
CA LYS A 494 -7.88 -2.53 -32.91
C LYS A 494 -7.60 -3.28 -34.20
N LEU A 495 -6.94 -4.44 -34.09
CA LEU A 495 -6.76 -5.37 -35.21
C LEU A 495 -8.01 -6.26 -35.34
N ALA A 496 -8.62 -6.28 -36.52
CA ALA A 496 -9.91 -6.93 -36.73
C ALA A 496 -9.86 -8.24 -37.55
N SER A 497 -8.67 -8.77 -37.86
CA SER A 497 -8.50 -10.10 -38.48
C SER A 497 -7.99 -11.15 -37.48
N ASP A 498 -8.45 -12.40 -37.61
CA ASP A 498 -7.99 -13.53 -36.80
C ASP A 498 -6.62 -14.10 -37.23
N VAL A 499 -6.12 -13.68 -38.40
CA VAL A 499 -4.80 -14.07 -38.94
C VAL A 499 -3.74 -13.08 -38.43
N ALA A 500 -3.45 -13.13 -37.13
CA ALA A 500 -2.52 -12.23 -36.45
C ALA A 500 -1.28 -12.97 -35.93
N ILE A 501 -0.66 -13.79 -36.78
CA ILE A 501 0.66 -14.36 -36.46
C ILE A 501 1.69 -13.23 -36.66
N HIS A 502 2.49 -12.93 -35.64
CA HIS A 502 3.58 -11.93 -35.65
C HIS A 502 3.18 -10.45 -35.81
N THR A 503 1.93 -10.06 -35.53
CA THR A 503 1.52 -8.64 -35.39
C THR A 503 1.55 -8.20 -33.92
N TYR A 504 2.08 -7.00 -33.66
CA TYR A 504 2.26 -6.42 -32.32
C TYR A 504 1.76 -4.98 -32.29
N ALA A 505 1.12 -4.60 -31.20
CA ALA A 505 0.79 -3.22 -30.90
C ALA A 505 2.07 -2.43 -30.54
N GLN A 506 2.17 -1.19 -31.02
CA GLN A 506 3.33 -0.33 -30.81
C GLN A 506 2.89 1.10 -30.55
N ILE A 507 3.55 1.73 -29.58
CA ILE A 507 3.35 3.13 -29.21
C ILE A 507 4.69 3.83 -29.29
N GLN A 508 4.71 5.04 -29.86
CA GLN A 508 5.96 5.77 -30.08
C GLN A 508 5.75 7.28 -29.97
N ASN A 509 6.78 8.00 -29.54
CA ASN A 509 6.87 9.45 -29.66
C ASN A 509 7.67 9.84 -30.90
N THR A 510 7.30 10.94 -31.55
CA THR A 510 8.16 11.57 -32.56
C THR A 510 9.24 12.43 -31.91
N ASN A 511 10.10 13.02 -32.74
CA ASN A 511 11.04 14.07 -32.30
C ASN A 511 10.33 15.35 -31.78
N LYS A 512 11.14 16.26 -31.23
CA LYS A 512 10.70 17.55 -30.66
C LYS A 512 10.11 18.53 -31.68
N ASP A 513 10.36 18.32 -32.96
CA ASP A 513 9.87 19.20 -34.02
C ASP A 513 8.44 18.85 -34.42
N ILE A 514 8.15 17.55 -34.56
CA ILE A 514 6.83 17.04 -34.98
C ILE A 514 5.82 17.05 -33.81
N LYS A 515 6.28 16.71 -32.60
CA LYS A 515 5.47 16.62 -31.36
C LYS A 515 4.17 15.81 -31.52
N ALA A 516 4.27 14.60 -32.06
CA ALA A 516 3.15 13.68 -32.22
C ALA A 516 3.32 12.41 -31.38
N ARG A 517 2.17 11.75 -31.12
CA ARG A 517 2.08 10.43 -30.51
C ARG A 517 1.66 9.42 -31.57
N ILE A 518 2.39 8.33 -31.73
CA ILE A 518 2.11 7.31 -32.74
C ILE A 518 1.45 6.12 -32.07
N LEU A 519 0.31 5.71 -32.61
CA LEU A 519 -0.42 4.50 -32.24
C LEU A 519 -0.47 3.58 -33.46
N GLN A 520 0.23 2.44 -33.44
CA GLN A 520 0.35 1.61 -34.65
C GLN A 520 0.40 0.12 -34.34
N MET A 521 0.12 -0.68 -35.37
CA MET A 521 0.31 -2.13 -35.37
C MET A 521 1.48 -2.46 -36.29
N ARG A 522 2.40 -3.28 -35.80
CA ARG A 522 3.67 -3.65 -36.42
C ARG A 522 3.70 -5.16 -36.66
N ARG A 523 3.95 -5.62 -37.89
CA ARG A 523 4.06 -7.03 -38.25
C ARG A 523 5.50 -7.37 -38.65
N PHE A 524 6.06 -8.42 -38.05
CA PHE A 524 7.43 -8.91 -38.32
C PHE A 524 7.43 -10.16 -39.18
N ARG A 525 8.49 -10.30 -39.99
CA ARG A 525 8.85 -11.52 -40.73
C ARG A 525 7.77 -11.91 -41.74
N VAL A 526 7.50 -11.02 -42.69
CA VAL A 526 6.60 -11.34 -43.79
C VAL A 526 7.38 -12.15 -44.82
N ASP A 527 6.90 -13.34 -45.14
CA ASP A 527 7.45 -14.19 -46.18
C ASP A 527 7.56 -13.42 -47.51
N ARG A 528 8.54 -13.80 -48.34
CA ARG A 528 8.75 -13.28 -49.70
C ARG A 528 7.42 -13.16 -50.44
N PHE A 529 7.02 -11.92 -50.76
CA PHE A 529 5.86 -11.66 -51.59
C PHE A 529 6.22 -11.94 -53.03
N VAL A 530 5.36 -12.70 -53.70
CA VAL A 530 5.40 -12.96 -55.15
C VAL A 530 4.13 -12.34 -55.74
N PRO A 531 4.09 -11.95 -57.03
CA PRO A 531 2.93 -11.27 -57.62
C PRO A 531 1.58 -11.97 -57.44
N ALA A 532 1.60 -13.28 -57.17
CA ALA A 532 0.46 -14.13 -56.86
C ALA A 532 -0.15 -13.99 -55.45
N LYS A 533 0.63 -13.52 -54.47
CA LYS A 533 0.24 -13.49 -53.05
C LYS A 533 -0.12 -12.06 -52.66
N SER A 534 -1.35 -11.88 -52.16
CA SER A 534 -1.76 -10.64 -51.51
C SER A 534 -1.84 -10.85 -50.00
N ASP A 535 -1.40 -9.85 -49.22
CA ASP A 535 -1.62 -9.80 -47.78
C ASP A 535 -2.58 -8.64 -47.47
N CYS A 536 -3.29 -8.74 -46.36
CA CYS A 536 -4.26 -7.75 -45.94
C CYS A 536 -4.13 -7.47 -44.45
N PHE A 537 -4.16 -6.17 -44.14
CA PHE A 537 -4.16 -5.63 -42.81
C PHE A 537 -5.49 -4.93 -42.56
N TYR A 538 -6.18 -5.27 -41.47
CA TYR A 538 -7.52 -4.76 -41.20
C TYR A 538 -7.59 -4.15 -39.79
N LEU A 539 -7.80 -2.84 -39.74
CA LEU A 539 -7.81 -2.02 -38.54
C LEU A 539 -9.18 -1.39 -38.29
N GLU A 540 -9.57 -1.34 -37.03
CA GLU A 540 -10.74 -0.61 -36.53
C GLU A 540 -10.24 0.56 -35.68
N ILE A 541 -10.65 1.79 -36.01
CA ILE A 541 -10.38 2.99 -35.20
C ILE A 541 -11.71 3.47 -34.65
N LYS A 542 -11.95 3.31 -33.35
CA LYS A 542 -13.18 3.72 -32.69
C LYS A 542 -12.97 4.97 -31.85
N LEU A 543 -13.80 5.99 -32.09
CA LEU A 543 -13.79 7.24 -31.33
C LEU A 543 -14.95 7.27 -30.35
N LYS A 544 -14.70 7.68 -29.11
CA LYS A 544 -15.75 7.83 -28.07
C LYS A 544 -15.73 9.24 -27.50
N GLY A 545 -16.88 9.91 -27.58
CA GLY A 545 -17.09 11.20 -26.93
C GLY A 545 -17.14 11.06 -25.40
N LYS A 546 -16.54 12.00 -24.67
CA LYS A 546 -16.69 12.10 -23.22
C LYS A 546 -18.13 12.55 -22.89
N ASN A 547 -19.02 11.61 -22.63
CA ASN A 547 -20.24 11.91 -21.88
C ASN A 547 -19.84 12.11 -20.42
N VAL A 548 -19.59 13.37 -20.03
CA VAL A 548 -19.45 13.74 -18.62
C VAL A 548 -20.85 13.79 -17.99
N ALA A 549 -21.45 12.61 -17.83
CA ALA A 549 -22.34 12.40 -16.70
C ALA A 549 -21.44 12.04 -15.52
N PRO A 550 -21.70 12.57 -14.30
CA PRO A 550 -20.90 12.23 -13.13
C PRO A 550 -20.96 10.71 -12.95
N GLN A 551 -19.86 10.02 -13.27
CA GLN A 551 -19.74 8.62 -12.90
C GLN A 551 -19.77 8.59 -11.39
N SER A 552 -20.88 8.08 -10.85
CA SER A 552 -21.02 7.78 -9.44
C SER A 552 -19.80 6.99 -8.98
N ILE A 553 -19.23 7.41 -7.85
CA ILE A 553 -18.12 6.79 -7.10
C ILE A 553 -18.36 5.29 -6.77
N ALA A 554 -19.53 4.76 -7.11
CA ALA A 554 -19.97 3.38 -6.90
C ALA A 554 -19.20 2.30 -7.68
N ASN A 555 -18.25 2.63 -8.57
CA ASN A 555 -17.49 1.63 -9.35
C ASN A 555 -15.98 1.57 -9.05
N TYR A 556 -15.56 1.89 -7.83
CA TYR A 556 -14.20 1.59 -7.35
C TYR A 556 -14.04 0.07 -7.10
N LYS A 557 -13.79 -0.71 -8.17
CA LYS A 557 -13.56 -2.17 -8.07
C LYS A 557 -12.22 -2.46 -7.39
N LYS A 558 -12.27 -3.16 -6.25
CA LYS A 558 -11.11 -3.82 -5.60
C LYS A 558 -10.33 -4.67 -6.62
N ARG A 559 -9.05 -4.33 -6.86
CA ARG A 559 -8.09 -5.18 -7.59
C ARG A 559 -7.00 -5.65 -6.63
N VAL A 560 -6.58 -6.91 -6.78
CA VAL A 560 -5.64 -7.61 -5.88
C VAL A 560 -4.22 -7.46 -6.42
N PRO A 561 -3.22 -7.02 -5.62
CA PRO A 561 -1.89 -6.69 -6.11
C PRO A 561 -0.94 -7.89 -6.02
N PHE A 562 -0.18 -8.20 -7.08
CA PHE A 562 1.06 -9.00 -7.00
C PHE A 562 1.95 -8.78 -8.25
N LYS A 563 2.89 -7.83 -8.19
CA LYS A 563 4.21 -7.94 -8.88
C LYS A 563 5.20 -6.82 -8.50
N PHE A 564 6.38 -7.27 -8.01
CA PHE A 564 7.74 -6.71 -8.17
C PHE A 564 8.22 -5.41 -7.49
N ILE A 565 9.35 -5.54 -6.77
CA ILE A 565 10.30 -4.49 -6.33
C ILE A 565 11.70 -5.09 -6.53
N LYS A 566 12.52 -4.60 -7.47
CA LYS A 566 13.97 -4.96 -7.46
C LYS A 566 14.96 -3.96 -8.08
N GLU A 567 14.56 -2.91 -8.78
CA GLU A 567 15.55 -2.18 -9.61
C GLU A 567 15.95 -0.76 -9.17
N LYS A 568 15.34 -0.13 -8.15
CA LYS A 568 15.66 1.28 -7.83
C LYS A 568 15.81 1.67 -6.35
N VAL A 569 15.76 0.73 -5.41
CA VAL A 569 15.87 1.08 -3.99
C VAL A 569 16.77 0.10 -3.24
N GLY A 570 17.88 0.60 -2.69
CA GLY A 570 18.76 -0.17 -1.82
C GLY A 570 18.06 -0.64 -0.54
N GLU A 571 18.48 -1.79 -0.01
CA GLU A 571 17.82 -2.48 1.11
C GLU A 571 17.66 -1.61 2.38
N LYS A 572 18.55 -0.64 2.61
CA LYS A 572 18.50 0.28 3.75
C LYS A 572 17.34 1.29 3.68
N GLY A 573 17.00 1.77 2.48
CA GLY A 573 15.99 2.80 2.30
C GLY A 573 14.56 2.33 2.45
N ILE A 574 14.25 1.14 1.94
CA ILE A 574 12.95 0.50 2.16
C ILE A 574 12.76 0.19 3.65
N LEU A 575 13.81 -0.30 4.33
CA LEU A 575 13.73 -0.62 5.76
C LEU A 575 13.42 0.63 6.60
N TYR A 576 14.08 1.76 6.30
CA TYR A 576 13.90 3.01 7.03
C TYR A 576 12.52 3.64 6.78
N VAL A 577 12.03 3.61 5.53
CA VAL A 577 10.68 4.09 5.17
C VAL A 577 9.60 3.27 5.86
N LEU A 578 9.71 1.93 5.83
CA LEU A 578 8.78 1.05 6.52
C LEU A 578 8.86 1.25 8.03
N ASN A 579 10.05 1.36 8.63
CA ASN A 579 10.19 1.59 10.07
C ASN A 579 9.51 2.88 10.51
N ARG A 580 9.65 3.98 9.75
CA ARG A 580 9.01 5.27 10.09
C ARG A 580 7.50 5.25 9.89
N ILE A 581 7.00 4.56 8.87
CA ILE A 581 5.57 4.31 8.67
C ILE A 581 5.03 3.47 9.84
N PHE A 582 5.73 2.40 10.24
CA PHE A 582 5.36 1.57 11.40
C PHE A 582 5.47 2.29 12.74
N HIS A 583 6.42 3.22 12.90
CA HIS A 583 6.60 4.01 14.13
C HIS A 583 5.47 5.01 14.36
N ASN A 584 4.85 5.51 13.27
CA ASN A 584 3.68 6.38 13.30
C ASN A 584 2.34 5.61 13.22
N LEU A 585 2.39 4.28 13.04
CA LEU A 585 1.21 3.42 12.96
C LEU A 585 0.86 2.87 14.35
N HIS A 586 -0.20 3.42 14.96
CA HIS A 586 -0.83 2.77 16.10
C HIS A 586 -1.48 1.43 15.65
N PRO A 587 -1.36 0.33 16.42
CA PRO A 587 -1.83 -1.01 16.03
C PRO A 587 -3.32 -1.10 15.65
N LYS A 588 -4.15 -0.15 16.11
CA LYS A 588 -5.59 -0.06 15.81
C LYS A 588 -5.92 0.55 14.44
N LYS A 589 -4.96 1.11 13.70
CA LYS A 589 -5.19 1.85 12.44
C LYS A 589 -4.60 1.19 11.17
N VAL A 590 -3.98 0.01 11.29
CA VAL A 590 -3.31 -0.69 10.16
C VAL A 590 -4.25 -0.97 8.98
N ASN A 591 -5.55 -1.20 9.25
CA ASN A 591 -6.56 -1.41 8.22
C ASN A 591 -6.88 -0.16 7.37
N ASP A 592 -6.48 1.04 7.79
CA ASP A 592 -6.78 2.25 7.01
C ASP A 592 -5.62 2.70 6.10
N PHE A 593 -4.42 2.19 6.36
CA PHE A 593 -3.18 2.60 5.68
C PHE A 593 -2.65 1.56 4.70
N TYR A 594 -3.24 0.37 4.63
CA TYR A 594 -2.75 -0.68 3.74
C TYR A 594 -2.81 -0.27 2.25
N LEU A 595 -3.79 0.54 1.84
CA LEU A 595 -3.87 1.06 0.47
C LEU A 595 -2.78 2.09 0.16
N ASP A 596 -2.39 2.90 1.15
CA ASP A 596 -1.25 3.81 0.99
C ASP A 596 0.06 3.03 0.88
N ILE A 597 0.24 2.03 1.75
CA ILE A 597 1.42 1.14 1.74
C ILE A 597 1.48 0.38 0.41
N LEU A 598 0.35 -0.11 -0.09
CA LEU A 598 0.28 -0.73 -1.41
C LEU A 598 0.64 0.25 -2.52
N GLY A 599 0.20 1.52 -2.46
CA GLY A 599 0.58 2.53 -3.46
C GLY A 599 2.08 2.83 -3.43
N VAL A 600 2.66 2.99 -2.24
CA VAL A 600 4.11 3.20 -2.05
C VAL A 600 4.92 2.01 -2.57
N LEU A 601 4.43 0.79 -2.39
CA LEU A 601 5.09 -0.44 -2.87
C LEU A 601 4.85 -0.74 -4.36
N ASP A 602 3.73 -0.28 -4.93
CA ASP A 602 3.37 -0.43 -6.34
C ASP A 602 4.19 0.51 -7.24
N THR A 603 4.61 1.66 -6.71
CA THR A 603 5.40 2.71 -7.38
C THR A 603 4.76 3.37 -8.60
N ASN A 604 3.70 2.80 -9.19
CA ASN A 604 3.05 3.31 -10.40
C ASN A 604 1.63 3.87 -10.15
N TYR A 605 0.94 3.47 -9.07
CA TYR A 605 -0.44 3.87 -8.80
C TYR A 605 -0.73 4.15 -7.32
N ALA A 606 -1.56 5.16 -7.06
CA ALA A 606 -2.18 5.39 -5.76
C ALA A 606 -3.55 4.70 -5.70
N TYR A 607 -3.82 3.93 -4.65
CA TYR A 607 -5.06 3.15 -4.49
C TYR A 607 -6.15 3.88 -3.68
N LYS A 608 -5.84 5.08 -3.19
CA LYS A 608 -6.71 6.01 -2.45
C LYS A 608 -6.15 7.42 -2.61
N GLY A 609 -6.93 8.45 -2.29
CA GLY A 609 -6.43 9.82 -2.29
C GLY A 609 -5.37 10.08 -1.21
N PRO A 610 -4.69 11.23 -1.26
CA PRO A 610 -3.70 11.60 -0.26
C PRO A 610 -4.33 11.58 1.13
N SER A 611 -3.66 10.94 2.08
CA SER A 611 -4.16 10.85 3.46
C SER A 611 -4.16 12.21 4.17
N PHE A 612 -3.22 13.09 3.80
CA PHE A 612 -3.13 14.45 4.31
C PHE A 612 -2.87 15.45 3.18
N VAL A 613 -3.58 16.58 3.19
CA VAL A 613 -3.46 17.62 2.16
C VAL A 613 -3.21 18.97 2.81
N GLN A 614 -2.15 19.65 2.37
CA GLN A 614 -1.94 21.06 2.69
C GLN A 614 -2.63 21.95 1.65
N ILE A 615 -3.33 22.97 2.12
CA ILE A 615 -3.97 23.97 1.26
C ILE A 615 -3.44 25.35 1.65
N ASP A 616 -2.68 25.94 0.72
CA ASP A 616 -2.24 27.33 0.77
C ASP A 616 -3.40 28.23 0.34
N LEU A 617 -4.26 28.57 1.30
CA LEU A 617 -5.47 29.37 1.05
C LEU A 617 -5.16 30.73 0.41
N THR A 618 -4.03 31.33 0.77
CA THR A 618 -3.59 32.64 0.27
C THR A 618 -2.07 32.73 0.34
N ASN A 619 -1.49 33.51 -0.57
CA ASN A 619 -0.08 33.92 -0.50
C ASN A 619 0.11 35.20 0.34
N ASN A 620 -0.98 35.84 0.78
CA ASN A 620 -0.92 37.08 1.54
C ASN A 620 -0.54 36.79 2.99
N CYS A 621 0.37 37.59 3.56
CA CYS A 621 0.81 37.46 4.95
C CYS A 621 1.05 38.85 5.54
N ASN A 622 0.64 39.01 6.80
CA ASN A 622 0.85 40.22 7.58
C ASN A 622 2.20 40.22 8.36
N ASN A 623 3.02 39.19 8.20
CA ASN A 623 4.36 39.07 8.79
C ASN A 623 5.45 39.03 7.70
N ASN A 624 6.59 39.63 8.00
CA ASN A 624 7.82 39.60 7.21
C ASN A 624 8.93 38.88 7.99
N CYS A 625 8.66 37.68 8.49
CA CYS A 625 9.62 36.90 9.28
C CYS A 625 10.97 36.84 8.56
N ILE A 626 12.06 36.98 9.31
CA ILE A 626 13.40 37.10 8.75
C ILE A 626 13.82 35.88 7.91
N GLY A 627 13.32 34.69 8.26
CA GLY A 627 13.53 33.44 7.53
C GLY A 627 12.42 33.05 6.54
N CYS A 628 11.45 33.93 6.25
CA CYS A 628 10.33 33.60 5.36
C CYS A 628 10.76 33.45 3.90
N TRP A 629 10.26 32.41 3.23
CA TRP A 629 10.54 32.13 1.82
C TRP A 629 9.89 33.11 0.83
N CYS A 630 8.86 33.82 1.27
CA CYS A 630 8.05 34.71 0.42
C CYS A 630 8.24 36.19 0.79
N ASN A 631 8.28 36.49 2.08
CA ASN A 631 8.17 37.86 2.61
C ASN A 631 9.41 38.33 3.39
N SER A 632 10.48 37.52 3.46
CA SER A 632 11.67 37.93 4.22
C SER A 632 12.27 39.21 3.65
N PRO A 633 12.68 40.16 4.50
CA PRO A 633 13.33 41.36 4.03
C PRO A 633 14.65 41.05 3.29
N LEU A 634 15.27 39.92 3.58
CA LEU A 634 16.56 39.49 3.04
C LEU A 634 16.52 39.01 1.60
N LEU A 635 15.33 38.68 1.09
CA LEU A 635 15.16 38.20 -0.29
C LEU A 635 15.42 39.30 -1.33
N LYS A 636 15.34 40.58 -0.94
CA LYS A 636 15.46 41.73 -1.85
C LYS A 636 14.57 41.52 -3.09
N ASP A 637 15.15 41.48 -4.28
CA ASP A 637 14.46 41.32 -5.56
C ASP A 637 13.86 39.92 -5.78
N ARG A 638 14.20 38.94 -4.92
CA ARG A 638 13.66 37.58 -4.96
C ARG A 638 12.34 37.41 -4.19
N ARG A 639 11.80 38.48 -3.60
CA ARG A 639 10.47 38.44 -2.97
C ARG A 639 9.40 38.16 -4.03
N ILE A 640 8.33 37.49 -3.62
CA ILE A 640 7.21 37.26 -4.53
C ILE A 640 6.59 38.59 -4.97
N SER A 641 6.15 38.66 -6.22
CA SER A 641 5.52 39.88 -6.76
C SER A 641 4.20 40.16 -6.06
N GLN A 642 3.77 41.42 -6.07
CA GLN A 642 2.52 41.83 -5.44
C GLN A 642 1.29 41.10 -6.03
N ILE A 643 1.34 40.78 -7.33
CA ILE A 643 0.29 40.01 -8.02
C ILE A 643 0.22 38.58 -7.49
N VAL A 644 1.36 37.93 -7.27
CA VAL A 644 1.39 36.57 -6.70
C VAL A 644 0.97 36.59 -5.24
N LYS A 645 1.36 37.62 -4.49
CA LYS A 645 1.01 37.81 -3.08
C LYS A 645 -0.49 37.99 -2.85
N SER A 646 -1.23 38.60 -3.78
CA SER A 646 -2.67 38.81 -3.65
C SER A 646 -3.52 37.56 -3.97
N GLN A 647 -2.92 36.51 -4.52
CA GLN A 647 -3.63 35.28 -4.86
C GLN A 647 -4.24 34.62 -3.63
N THR A 648 -5.52 34.28 -3.74
CA THR A 648 -6.34 33.67 -2.70
C THR A 648 -7.33 32.71 -3.36
N LEU A 649 -7.47 31.49 -2.83
CA LEU A 649 -8.40 30.51 -3.37
C LEU A 649 -9.85 30.92 -3.07
N PRO A 650 -10.75 30.99 -4.06
CA PRO A 650 -12.16 31.28 -3.79
C PRO A 650 -12.80 30.18 -2.93
N LEU A 651 -13.69 30.56 -2.02
CA LEU A 651 -14.40 29.61 -1.15
C LEU A 651 -15.11 28.49 -1.92
N SER A 652 -15.72 28.81 -3.07
CA SER A 652 -16.42 27.82 -3.91
C SER A 652 -15.48 26.72 -4.39
N VAL A 653 -14.25 27.10 -4.77
CA VAL A 653 -13.20 26.17 -5.20
C VAL A 653 -12.72 25.34 -4.02
N VAL A 654 -12.50 25.96 -2.86
CA VAL A 654 -12.10 25.26 -1.63
C VAL A 654 -13.16 24.24 -1.20
N LYS A 655 -14.45 24.59 -1.24
CA LYS A 655 -15.55 23.65 -0.90
C LYS A 655 -15.59 22.46 -1.85
N LYS A 656 -15.50 22.70 -3.17
CA LYS A 656 -15.45 21.63 -4.19
C LYS A 656 -14.27 20.70 -3.95
N LEU A 657 -13.08 21.27 -3.71
CA LEU A 657 -11.88 20.50 -3.40
C LEU A 657 -12.09 19.64 -2.15
N LEU A 658 -12.64 20.19 -1.07
CA LEU A 658 -12.89 19.46 0.17
C LEU A 658 -13.90 18.31 -0.01
N ASP A 659 -14.90 18.49 -0.87
CA ASP A 659 -15.84 17.42 -1.24
C ASP A 659 -15.13 16.28 -1.95
N GLU A 660 -14.32 16.58 -2.96
CA GLU A 660 -13.52 15.58 -3.68
C GLU A 660 -12.55 14.85 -2.75
N LEU A 661 -11.83 15.60 -1.90
CA LEU A 661 -10.87 15.02 -0.95
C LEU A 661 -11.54 14.09 0.07
N ALA A 662 -12.72 14.47 0.60
CA ALA A 662 -13.48 13.62 1.50
C ALA A 662 -13.92 12.31 0.81
N LEU A 663 -14.40 12.41 -0.44
CA LEU A 663 -14.79 11.25 -1.24
C LEU A 663 -13.59 10.31 -1.55
N MET A 664 -12.40 10.88 -1.72
CA MET A 664 -11.16 10.12 -1.95
C MET A 664 -10.58 9.48 -0.67
N GLY A 665 -11.18 9.71 0.50
CA GLY A 665 -10.74 9.16 1.78
C GLY A 665 -9.60 9.94 2.45
N THR A 666 -9.43 11.21 2.10
CA THR A 666 -8.52 12.14 2.81
C THR A 666 -8.94 12.24 4.27
N LYS A 667 -7.98 12.33 5.19
CA LYS A 667 -8.27 12.37 6.63
C LYS A 667 -7.93 13.70 7.29
N GLU A 668 -6.90 14.37 6.79
CA GLU A 668 -6.31 15.56 7.43
C GLU A 668 -6.15 16.68 6.40
N ILE A 669 -6.61 17.87 6.77
CA ILE A 669 -6.41 19.10 6.02
C ILE A 669 -5.53 20.03 6.85
N TYR A 670 -4.43 20.47 6.25
CA TYR A 670 -3.49 21.44 6.81
C TYR A 670 -3.67 22.78 6.11
N LEU A 671 -4.16 23.79 6.83
CA LEU A 671 -4.22 25.17 6.37
C LEU A 671 -2.90 25.84 6.75
N ALA A 672 -2.02 26.02 5.78
CA ALA A 672 -0.67 26.58 5.91
C ALA A 672 -0.20 27.04 4.52
N GLY A 673 0.91 27.76 4.38
CA GLY A 673 1.43 28.04 3.04
C GLY A 673 2.30 29.28 2.88
N GLY A 674 2.40 29.75 1.63
CA GLY A 674 3.13 30.99 1.28
C GLY A 674 2.61 32.27 1.94
N GLY A 675 1.40 32.21 2.55
CA GLY A 675 0.77 33.28 3.30
C GLY A 675 0.31 32.87 4.71
N GLU A 676 -0.40 33.79 5.37
CA GLU A 676 -1.05 33.58 6.67
C GLU A 676 -2.51 33.15 6.44
N PRO A 677 -2.94 31.95 6.86
CA PRO A 677 -4.31 31.47 6.62
C PRO A 677 -5.40 32.42 7.08
N PHE A 678 -5.20 33.14 8.19
CA PHE A 678 -6.18 34.10 8.71
C PHE A 678 -6.29 35.40 7.91
N MET A 679 -5.45 35.60 6.89
CA MET A 679 -5.66 36.66 5.89
C MET A 679 -6.77 36.30 4.87
N HIS A 680 -7.21 35.04 4.83
CA HIS A 680 -8.32 34.63 3.98
C HIS A 680 -9.66 35.10 4.60
N PRO A 681 -10.49 35.90 3.89
CA PRO A 681 -11.67 36.55 4.48
C PRO A 681 -12.72 35.56 5.00
N GLN A 682 -12.79 34.36 4.41
CA GLN A 682 -13.76 33.33 4.77
C GLN A 682 -13.14 32.12 5.51
N ILE A 683 -12.01 32.31 6.21
CA ILE A 683 -11.28 31.23 6.89
C ILE A 683 -12.16 30.42 7.86
N LEU A 684 -12.98 31.08 8.69
CA LEU A 684 -13.85 30.37 9.65
C LEU A 684 -14.93 29.53 8.94
N GLU A 685 -15.43 30.00 7.79
CA GLU A 685 -16.39 29.24 6.98
C GLU A 685 -15.73 27.99 6.36
N ILE A 686 -14.48 28.13 5.92
CA ILE A 686 -13.67 27.00 5.42
C ILE A 686 -13.46 25.97 6.54
N VAL A 687 -13.04 26.41 7.73
CA VAL A 687 -12.85 25.53 8.89
C VAL A 687 -14.15 24.81 9.23
N LYS A 688 -15.27 25.52 9.31
CA LYS A 688 -16.60 24.93 9.54
C LYS A 688 -16.93 23.86 8.50
N TYR A 689 -16.63 24.12 7.22
CA TYR A 689 -16.87 23.15 6.14
C TYR A 689 -15.99 21.91 6.25
N ILE A 690 -14.70 22.06 6.56
CA ILE A 690 -13.78 20.93 6.81
C ILE A 690 -14.35 20.03 7.91
N LYS A 691 -14.77 20.62 9.03
CA LYS A 691 -15.32 19.88 10.17
C LYS A 691 -16.64 19.19 9.83
N ALA A 692 -17.51 19.84 9.05
CA ALA A 692 -18.77 19.24 8.58
C ALA A 692 -18.56 18.01 7.68
N LYS A 693 -17.42 17.91 6.99
CA LYS A 693 -17.05 16.74 6.17
C LYS A 693 -16.38 15.62 6.97
N GLY A 694 -16.27 15.75 8.30
CA GLY A 694 -15.62 14.77 9.17
C GLY A 694 -14.09 14.74 9.04
N LEU A 695 -13.50 15.75 8.41
CA LEU A 695 -12.06 15.87 8.23
C LEU A 695 -11.40 16.48 9.49
N ARG A 696 -10.15 16.09 9.75
CA ARG A 696 -9.33 16.74 10.79
C ARG A 696 -8.73 18.03 10.25
N CYS A 697 -8.80 19.10 11.04
CA CYS A 697 -8.34 20.42 10.65
C CYS A 697 -7.11 20.81 11.45
N TYR A 698 -6.01 21.05 10.75
CA TYR A 698 -4.75 21.55 11.28
C TYR A 698 -4.52 22.94 10.69
N ILE A 699 -4.11 23.90 11.50
CA ILE A 699 -3.86 25.27 11.05
C ILE A 699 -2.48 25.70 11.52
N ASN A 700 -1.62 26.16 10.62
CA ASN A 700 -0.35 26.81 10.96
C ASN A 700 -0.49 28.32 10.79
N THR A 701 -0.27 29.07 11.87
CA THR A 701 -0.51 30.51 11.92
C THR A 701 0.59 31.22 12.70
N ASN A 702 0.87 32.46 12.34
CA ASN A 702 1.66 33.38 13.16
C ASN A 702 0.87 33.94 14.37
N PHE A 703 -0.43 33.66 14.44
CA PHE A 703 -1.32 33.96 15.56
C PHE A 703 -1.55 35.46 15.85
N THR A 704 -1.03 36.37 15.03
CA THR A 704 -1.10 37.82 15.25
C THR A 704 -2.45 38.45 14.89
N LEU A 705 -3.29 37.75 14.12
CA LEU A 705 -4.59 38.25 13.64
C LEU A 705 -5.77 37.73 14.45
N LEU A 706 -5.55 36.80 15.38
CA LEU A 706 -6.63 36.21 16.15
C LEU A 706 -7.06 37.16 17.26
N ASN A 707 -8.37 37.33 17.37
CA ASN A 707 -9.04 37.99 18.49
C ASN A 707 -9.83 36.95 19.31
N GLU A 708 -10.47 37.39 20.39
CA GLU A 708 -11.19 36.51 21.30
C GLU A 708 -12.32 35.74 20.61
N ASP A 709 -13.10 36.39 19.75
CA ASP A 709 -14.21 35.76 19.02
C ASP A 709 -13.73 34.66 18.07
N MET A 710 -12.61 34.89 17.39
CA MET A 710 -11.98 33.90 16.53
C MET A 710 -11.45 32.73 17.34
N VAL A 711 -10.76 32.99 18.46
CA VAL A 711 -10.27 31.94 19.37
C VAL A 711 -11.43 31.07 19.86
N LYS A 712 -12.51 31.69 20.32
CA LYS A 712 -13.72 30.98 20.76
C LYS A 712 -14.32 30.15 19.63
N SER A 713 -14.43 30.71 18.43
CA SER A 713 -14.92 30.00 17.25
C SER A 713 -14.07 28.77 16.90
N LEU A 714 -12.74 28.85 17.02
CA LEU A 714 -11.85 27.71 16.75
C LEU A 714 -12.04 26.58 17.77
N VAL A 715 -12.27 26.92 19.05
CA VAL A 715 -12.61 25.97 20.12
C VAL A 715 -13.97 25.33 19.85
N ASP A 716 -14.99 26.13 19.57
CA ASP A 716 -16.37 25.68 19.34
C ASP A 716 -16.49 24.80 18.08
N LEU A 717 -15.76 25.12 17.02
CA LEU A 717 -15.69 24.29 15.80
C LEU A 717 -14.89 22.99 16.01
N GLY A 718 -14.15 22.86 17.11
CA GLY A 718 -13.36 21.68 17.42
C GLY A 718 -12.22 21.46 16.43
N VAL A 719 -11.47 22.53 16.10
CA VAL A 719 -10.22 22.44 15.34
C VAL A 719 -9.29 21.43 16.02
N ASP A 720 -8.62 20.56 15.27
CA ASP A 720 -7.87 19.45 15.87
C ASP A 720 -6.50 19.87 16.37
N ASN A 721 -5.79 20.72 15.60
CA ASN A 721 -4.48 21.22 15.99
C ASN A 721 -4.26 22.66 15.49
N LEU A 722 -3.65 23.47 16.34
CA LEU A 722 -3.23 24.82 16.03
C LEU A 722 -1.72 24.95 16.28
N ILE A 723 -0.98 25.07 15.18
CA ILE A 723 0.48 25.22 15.17
C ILE A 723 0.77 26.71 15.13
N VAL A 724 1.43 27.21 16.17
CA VAL A 724 1.62 28.64 16.40
C VAL A 724 3.09 28.98 16.26
N SER A 725 3.44 29.67 15.18
CA SER A 725 4.81 30.02 14.83
C SER A 725 5.25 31.29 15.57
N VAL A 726 6.12 31.15 16.59
CA VAL A 726 6.57 32.28 17.44
C VAL A 726 8.05 32.61 17.24
N TRP A 727 8.93 31.61 17.19
CA TRP A 727 10.39 31.73 17.00
C TRP A 727 11.11 32.56 18.08
N ALA A 728 10.50 32.73 19.25
CA ALA A 728 11.06 33.50 20.35
C ALA A 728 10.45 33.08 21.69
N GLY A 729 11.28 33.12 22.73
CA GLY A 729 10.89 33.04 24.14
C GLY A 729 10.84 34.41 24.82
N THR A 730 11.44 35.43 24.20
CA THR A 730 11.44 36.81 24.70
C THR A 730 10.90 37.81 23.67
N ALA A 731 10.32 38.91 24.15
CA ALA A 731 9.71 39.92 23.28
C ALA A 731 10.74 40.58 22.34
N LYS A 732 11.95 40.84 22.83
CA LYS A 732 13.04 41.41 22.02
C LYS A 732 13.41 40.49 20.84
N VAL A 733 13.64 39.21 21.11
CA VAL A 733 13.97 38.21 20.07
C VAL A 733 12.81 38.05 19.09
N TYR A 734 11.56 38.15 19.55
CA TYR A 734 10.40 38.14 18.67
C TYR A 734 10.45 39.30 17.67
N SER A 735 10.70 40.54 18.13
CA SER A 735 10.83 41.69 17.24
C SER A 735 12.02 41.60 16.27
N ASP A 736 13.14 41.01 16.71
CA ASP A 736 14.33 40.81 15.87
C ASP A 736 14.09 39.78 14.75
N THR A 737 13.31 38.74 15.03
CA THR A 737 12.96 37.69 14.05
C THR A 737 11.76 38.07 13.18
N HIS A 738 10.94 39.02 13.63
CA HIS A 738 9.73 39.52 12.97
C HIS A 738 9.81 41.04 12.77
N PRO A 739 10.66 41.55 11.86
CA PRO A 739 11.04 42.96 11.79
C PRO A 739 9.91 43.95 11.47
N ASN A 740 8.73 43.48 11.04
CA ASN A 740 7.55 44.31 10.85
C ASN A 740 6.56 44.25 12.03
N LYS A 741 6.97 43.64 13.15
CA LYS A 741 6.24 43.55 14.42
C LYS A 741 7.10 44.11 15.54
N ASN A 742 6.47 44.40 16.67
CA ASN A 742 7.10 44.94 17.85
C ASN A 742 6.95 44.00 19.06
N GLU A 743 7.57 44.36 20.17
CA GLU A 743 7.52 43.59 21.42
C GLU A 743 6.10 43.45 21.99
N ALA A 744 5.21 44.43 21.77
CA ALA A 744 3.83 44.37 22.24
C ALA A 744 3.05 43.20 21.62
N MET A 745 3.31 42.89 20.34
CA MET A 745 2.70 41.76 19.65
C MET A 745 3.05 40.41 20.31
N PHE A 746 4.25 40.26 20.86
CA PHE A 746 4.64 39.05 21.58
C PHE A 746 3.76 38.80 22.82
N TYR A 747 3.51 39.85 23.60
CA TYR A 747 2.64 39.77 24.77
C TYR A 747 1.18 39.55 24.38
N GLN A 748 0.71 40.13 23.27
CA GLN A 748 -0.61 39.87 22.72
C GLN A 748 -0.79 38.39 22.37
N ILE A 749 0.17 37.79 21.64
CA ILE A 749 0.16 36.35 21.32
C ILE A 749 0.10 35.52 22.61
N LYS A 750 0.96 35.83 23.59
CA LYS A 750 1.01 35.14 24.88
C LYS A 750 -0.33 35.19 25.61
N GLY A 751 -0.98 36.35 25.66
CA GLY A 751 -2.29 36.54 26.29
C GLY A 751 -3.39 35.75 25.59
N MET A 752 -3.44 35.82 24.25
CA MET A 752 -4.43 35.09 23.46
C MET A 752 -4.23 33.56 23.52
N LEU A 753 -2.99 33.08 23.60
CA LEU A 753 -2.72 31.65 23.81
C LEU A 753 -3.19 31.18 25.18
N LYS A 754 -2.95 31.96 26.24
CA LYS A 754 -3.48 31.67 27.58
C LYS A 754 -5.01 31.60 27.56
N LEU A 755 -5.68 32.56 26.91
CA LEU A 755 -7.13 32.55 26.75
C LEU A 755 -7.61 31.30 26.02
N LEU A 756 -7.00 30.97 24.86
CA LEU A 756 -7.34 29.79 24.08
C LEU A 756 -7.21 28.51 24.91
N ASN A 757 -6.08 28.34 25.60
CA ASN A 757 -5.81 27.15 26.39
C ASN A 757 -6.74 27.06 27.62
N ALA A 758 -7.12 28.20 28.22
CA ALA A 758 -8.13 28.23 29.28
C ALA A 758 -9.53 27.83 28.76
N LEU A 759 -9.95 28.38 27.62
CA LEU A 759 -11.26 28.08 27.01
C LEU A 759 -11.41 26.61 26.64
N LYS A 760 -10.39 25.99 26.02
CA LYS A 760 -10.47 24.56 25.66
C LYS A 760 -10.49 23.64 26.88
N ASN A 761 -9.77 23.99 27.96
CA ASN A 761 -9.72 23.19 29.19
C ASN A 761 -11.06 23.20 29.94
N ASN A 762 -11.83 24.29 29.82
CA ASN A 762 -13.17 24.40 30.39
C ASN A 762 -14.25 23.72 29.53
N ASN A 763 -13.94 23.35 28.29
CA ASN A 763 -14.87 22.69 27.39
C ASN A 763 -14.76 21.16 27.54
N PHE A 764 -15.60 20.58 28.41
CA PHE A 764 -15.64 19.15 28.79
C PHE A 764 -15.82 18.18 27.60
N SER A 765 -16.23 18.67 26.44
CA SER A 765 -16.55 17.86 25.26
C SER A 765 -15.31 17.22 24.64
N HIS A 766 -14.27 18.02 24.33
CA HIS A 766 -13.27 17.61 23.32
C HIS A 766 -11.82 18.07 23.56
N ASN A 767 -11.50 18.93 24.54
CA ASN A 767 -10.16 19.47 24.83
C ASN A 767 -9.34 19.84 23.57
N LYS A 768 -9.92 20.70 22.71
CA LYS A 768 -9.43 21.08 21.38
C LYS A 768 -9.50 22.60 21.18
N PRO A 769 -8.60 23.20 20.36
CA PRO A 769 -7.53 22.54 19.59
C PRO A 769 -6.32 22.16 20.43
N GLN A 770 -5.57 21.16 19.97
CA GLN A 770 -4.25 20.90 20.51
C GLN A 770 -3.29 22.00 20.06
N THR A 771 -2.63 22.69 20.99
CA THR A 771 -1.75 23.84 20.72
C THR A 771 -0.29 23.42 20.68
N ASN A 772 0.37 23.64 19.54
CA ASN A 772 1.78 23.36 19.34
C ASN A 772 2.55 24.66 19.09
N ILE A 773 3.47 25.04 19.98
CA ILE A 773 4.35 26.20 19.76
C ILE A 773 5.50 25.78 18.85
N TYR A 774 5.61 26.41 17.69
CA TYR A 774 6.60 26.07 16.66
C TYR A 774 7.69 27.14 16.57
N ASN A 775 8.95 26.72 16.72
CA ASN A 775 10.10 27.62 16.72
C ASN A 775 11.15 27.19 15.70
N VAL A 776 11.48 28.11 14.78
CA VAL A 776 12.62 27.94 13.87
C VAL A 776 13.84 28.62 14.47
N ILE A 777 14.92 27.87 14.59
CA ILE A 777 16.16 28.28 15.23
C ILE A 777 17.18 28.75 14.17
N SER A 778 17.74 29.93 14.41
CA SER A 778 18.69 30.66 13.57
C SER A 778 19.76 31.33 14.43
N ASN A 779 20.75 31.98 13.80
CA ASN A 779 21.76 32.75 14.52
C ASN A 779 21.23 33.96 15.31
N LEU A 780 19.97 34.37 15.12
CA LEU A 780 19.35 35.47 15.86
C LEU A 780 18.72 35.04 17.19
N ASN A 781 18.28 33.79 17.32
CA ASN A 781 17.51 33.29 18.46
C ASN A 781 18.08 32.03 19.12
N TYR A 782 19.28 31.60 18.73
CA TYR A 782 19.92 30.38 19.23
C TYR A 782 20.14 30.33 20.76
N LYS A 783 20.14 31.48 21.44
CA LYS A 783 20.26 31.57 22.91
C LYS A 783 18.92 31.44 23.65
N ASP A 784 17.81 31.44 22.92
CA ASP A 784 16.48 31.70 23.48
C ASP A 784 15.66 30.41 23.70
N LEU A 785 16.26 29.23 23.50
CA LEU A 785 15.55 27.94 23.55
C LEU A 785 14.93 27.64 24.92
N GLU A 786 15.65 27.95 26.01
CA GLU A 786 15.13 27.76 27.37
C GLU A 786 13.94 28.70 27.63
N ALA A 787 14.01 29.95 27.15
CA ALA A 787 12.91 30.89 27.25
C ALA A 787 11.72 30.50 26.35
N MET A 788 11.95 29.91 25.17
CA MET A 788 10.89 29.35 24.32
C MET A 788 10.17 28.19 25.00
N PHE A 789 10.92 27.39 25.77
CA PHE A 789 10.38 26.32 26.58
C PHE A 789 9.52 26.87 27.73
N ASP A 790 10.00 27.90 28.43
CA ASP A 790 9.23 28.61 29.46
C ASP A 790 7.97 29.26 28.90
N PHE A 791 8.06 29.89 27.73
CA PHE A 791 6.91 30.47 27.03
C PHE A 791 5.81 29.43 26.77
N ALA A 792 6.18 28.21 26.34
CA ALA A 792 5.21 27.15 26.07
C ALA A 792 4.51 26.69 27.36
N LEU A 793 5.24 26.58 28.47
CA LEU A 793 4.67 26.24 29.78
C LEU A 793 3.74 27.32 30.30
N GLU A 794 4.19 28.58 30.24
CA GLU A 794 3.43 29.72 30.75
C GLU A 794 2.14 29.96 29.96
N THR A 795 2.15 29.65 28.66
CA THR A 795 0.93 29.75 27.83
C THR A 795 -0.01 28.56 28.00
N GLY A 796 0.44 27.48 28.64
CA GLY A 796 -0.33 26.25 28.79
C GLY A 796 -0.47 25.47 27.48
N ALA A 797 0.52 25.57 26.58
CA ALA A 797 0.51 24.83 25.32
C ALA A 797 0.66 23.32 25.55
N ASP A 798 0.04 22.50 24.69
CA ASP A 798 0.13 21.04 24.82
C ASP A 798 1.49 20.51 24.38
N SER A 799 2.11 21.18 23.41
CA SER A 799 3.43 20.81 22.92
C SER A 799 4.26 21.98 22.41
N LEU A 800 5.56 21.71 22.29
CA LEU A 800 6.58 22.60 21.75
C LEU A 800 7.38 21.88 20.67
N GLU A 801 7.80 22.59 19.64
CA GLU A 801 8.62 22.05 18.57
C GLU A 801 9.75 23.02 18.19
N PHE A 802 10.95 22.45 18.02
CA PHE A 802 12.12 23.15 17.50
C PHE A 802 12.51 22.58 16.14
N THR A 803 12.76 23.45 15.18
CA THR A 803 13.42 23.09 13.92
C THR A 803 14.56 24.04 13.64
N VAL A 804 15.54 23.60 12.85
CA VAL A 804 16.62 24.47 12.36
C VAL A 804 16.11 25.23 11.13
N ILE A 805 16.61 26.45 10.91
CA ILE A 805 16.27 27.26 9.75
C ILE A 805 16.77 26.63 8.45
N ASP A 806 15.88 26.51 7.46
CA ASP A 806 16.26 26.24 6.07
C ASP A 806 16.49 27.59 5.37
N THR A 807 17.61 27.74 4.65
CA THR A 807 17.95 28.99 3.95
C THR A 807 17.72 28.92 2.44
N ILE A 808 17.64 30.11 1.84
CA ILE A 808 17.60 30.32 0.39
C ILE A 808 19.01 30.75 -0.02
N PRO A 809 19.73 29.91 -0.79
CA PRO A 809 21.11 30.19 -1.20
C PRO A 809 21.26 31.55 -1.88
N GLY A 810 22.21 32.35 -1.42
CA GLY A 810 22.47 33.72 -1.84
C GLY A 810 21.51 34.77 -1.28
N ALA A 811 20.62 34.43 -0.34
CA ALA A 811 19.65 35.38 0.23
C ALA A 811 19.55 35.34 1.76
N THR A 812 19.18 34.19 2.34
CA THR A 812 18.95 34.08 3.79
C THR A 812 20.06 33.30 4.53
N ASP A 813 21.15 32.94 3.86
CA ASP A 813 22.25 32.13 4.44
C ASP A 813 22.92 32.79 5.65
N LYS A 814 22.86 34.12 5.74
CA LYS A 814 23.35 34.84 6.92
C LYS A 814 22.60 34.52 8.22
N LEU A 815 21.54 33.70 8.17
CA LEU A 815 20.80 33.22 9.33
C LEU A 815 21.32 31.88 9.87
N LEU A 816 22.27 31.24 9.17
CA LEU A 816 22.84 29.96 9.55
C LEU A 816 23.62 30.05 10.87
N LEU A 817 23.54 28.98 11.65
CA LEU A 817 24.25 28.89 12.92
C LEU A 817 25.70 28.49 12.69
N THR A 818 26.61 29.25 13.30
CA THR A 818 28.03 28.84 13.39
C THR A 818 28.16 27.62 14.31
N GLU A 819 29.29 26.91 14.22
CA GLU A 819 29.54 25.76 15.09
C GLU A 819 29.48 26.10 16.58
N GLN A 820 30.05 27.25 16.97
CA GLN A 820 29.96 27.74 18.35
C GLN A 820 28.51 27.96 18.81
N GLN A 821 27.68 28.55 17.93
CA GLN A 821 26.25 28.77 18.23
C GLN A 821 25.47 27.46 18.32
N ARG A 822 25.81 26.45 17.49
CA ARG A 822 25.21 25.10 17.59
C ARG A 822 25.54 24.44 18.93
N GLN A 823 26.76 24.60 19.44
CA GLN A 823 27.12 24.08 20.77
C GLN A 823 26.30 24.72 21.88
N VAL A 824 26.04 26.03 21.82
CA VAL A 824 25.14 26.72 22.77
C VAL A 824 23.73 26.12 22.72
N VAL A 825 23.19 25.88 21.52
CA VAL A 825 21.88 25.24 21.36
C VAL A 825 21.86 23.82 21.96
N LEU A 826 22.91 23.03 21.72
CA LEU A 826 23.00 21.67 22.27
C LEU A 826 23.07 21.66 23.80
N GLN A 827 23.76 22.64 24.41
CA GLN A 827 23.77 22.83 25.86
C GLN A 827 22.38 23.17 26.40
N SER A 828 21.65 24.10 25.76
CA SER A 828 20.26 24.39 26.14
C SER A 828 19.34 23.18 25.96
N CYS A 829 19.54 22.37 24.92
CA CYS A 829 18.78 21.14 24.73
C CYS A 829 18.99 20.15 25.89
N GLU A 830 20.21 20.02 26.41
CA GLU A 830 20.49 19.13 27.54
C GLU A 830 19.79 19.61 28.82
N LYS A 831 19.80 20.92 29.09
CA LYS A 831 19.04 21.48 30.21
C LYS A 831 17.53 21.24 30.08
N ILE A 832 16.98 21.41 28.87
CA ILE A 832 15.57 21.10 28.60
C ILE A 832 15.28 19.62 28.85
N LYS A 833 16.15 18.68 28.45
CA LYS A 833 15.97 17.25 28.77
C LYS A 833 15.89 16.99 30.28
N GLN A 834 16.74 17.66 31.07
CA GLN A 834 16.71 17.52 32.53
C GLN A 834 15.39 18.07 33.12
N ARG A 835 14.89 19.19 32.59
CA ARG A 835 13.61 19.77 33.02
C ARG A 835 12.40 18.91 32.65
N LEU A 836 12.44 18.23 31.50
CA LEU A 836 11.39 17.29 31.07
C LEU A 836 11.19 16.08 32.01
N LEU A 837 12.12 15.81 32.92
CA LEU A 837 11.93 14.81 33.98
C LEU A 837 10.91 15.26 35.05
N LYS A 838 10.68 16.56 35.18
CA LYS A 838 9.81 17.18 36.20
C LYS A 838 8.57 17.85 35.59
N GLU A 839 8.74 18.48 34.43
CA GLU A 839 7.73 19.31 33.80
C GLU A 839 7.00 18.54 32.69
N LYS A 840 5.65 18.58 32.70
CA LYS A 840 4.81 17.78 31.80
C LYS A 840 4.43 18.57 30.54
N ILE A 841 5.36 18.67 29.59
CA ILE A 841 5.10 19.19 28.24
C ILE A 841 5.73 18.27 27.19
N ASN A 842 5.06 18.10 26.05
CA ASN A 842 5.59 17.29 24.96
C ASN A 842 6.49 18.13 24.04
N VAL A 843 7.78 17.79 23.92
CA VAL A 843 8.67 18.41 22.93
C VAL A 843 8.73 17.53 21.69
N GLN A 844 7.99 17.92 20.64
CA GLN A 844 7.87 17.16 19.41
C GLN A 844 9.19 17.15 18.63
N GLN A 845 9.50 16.00 18.01
CA GLN A 845 10.66 15.83 17.13
C GLN A 845 12.03 16.20 17.76
N PHE A 846 12.13 16.22 19.10
CA PHE A 846 13.31 16.76 19.80
C PHE A 846 14.61 16.01 19.48
N ALA A 847 14.55 14.68 19.38
CA ALA A 847 15.69 13.86 18.98
C ALA A 847 16.16 14.17 17.53
N GLN A 848 15.22 14.45 16.63
CA GLN A 848 15.54 14.84 15.25
C GLN A 848 16.19 16.22 15.20
N PHE A 849 15.68 17.17 15.99
CA PHE A 849 16.26 18.50 16.12
C PHE A 849 17.71 18.44 16.62
N ILE A 850 17.95 17.71 17.73
CA ILE A 850 19.31 17.51 18.30
C ILE A 850 20.24 16.88 17.26
N ARG A 851 19.78 15.84 16.56
CA ARG A 851 20.57 15.18 15.50
C ARG A 851 20.96 16.15 14.38
N ARG A 852 20.03 17.01 13.92
CA ARG A 852 20.33 18.02 12.88
C ARG A 852 21.37 19.04 13.36
N MET A 853 21.30 19.45 14.63
CA MET A 853 22.28 20.36 15.23
C MET A 853 23.68 19.75 15.38
N GLN A 854 23.77 18.42 15.48
CA GLN A 854 25.03 17.67 15.53
C GLN A 854 25.63 17.35 14.15
N SER A 855 24.92 17.66 13.05
CA SER A 855 25.41 17.37 11.70
C SER A 855 26.66 18.16 11.35
N ARG A 856 27.62 17.51 10.67
CA ARG A 856 28.88 18.13 10.24
C ARG A 856 28.71 19.13 9.08
N VAL A 857 27.64 19.00 8.30
CA VAL A 857 27.28 19.87 7.16
C VAL A 857 26.15 20.86 7.51
N ALA A 858 25.92 21.08 8.81
CA ALA A 858 24.86 21.95 9.31
C ALA A 858 25.08 23.45 8.99
N ASP A 859 26.32 23.84 8.72
CA ASP A 859 26.77 25.16 8.30
C ASP A 859 26.47 25.47 6.83
N GLU A 860 26.12 24.46 6.03
CA GLU A 860 25.70 24.61 4.63
C GLU A 860 24.18 24.54 4.44
N ALA A 861 23.41 24.49 5.52
CA ALA A 861 21.96 24.20 5.50
C ALA A 861 21.59 22.82 4.92
N ASN A 862 22.56 21.93 4.72
CA ASN A 862 22.37 20.59 4.16
C ASN A 862 22.05 19.58 5.28
N TYR A 863 20.89 19.76 5.91
CA TYR A 863 20.43 18.86 6.96
C TYR A 863 19.92 17.54 6.36
N ASP A 864 20.28 16.42 6.99
CA ASP A 864 19.77 15.07 6.69
C ASP A 864 20.22 14.47 5.33
N GLU A 865 21.23 15.04 4.67
CA GLU A 865 21.73 14.55 3.37
C GLU A 865 22.10 13.05 3.40
N ASP A 866 22.82 12.63 4.45
CA ASP A 866 23.19 11.22 4.69
C ASP A 866 21.99 10.27 4.81
N ILE A 867 20.83 10.79 5.23
CA ILE A 867 19.60 10.00 5.39
C ILE A 867 18.77 10.03 4.10
N LEU A 868 18.70 11.18 3.44
CA LEU A 868 17.93 11.35 2.21
C LEU A 868 18.54 10.54 1.05
N ALA A 869 19.87 10.40 0.98
CA ALA A 869 20.54 9.54 0.02
C ALA A 869 20.23 8.04 0.25
N GLU A 870 19.98 7.65 1.50
CA GLU A 870 19.65 6.27 1.85
C GLU A 870 18.16 5.96 1.77
N MET A 871 17.24 6.94 1.64
CA MET A 871 15.78 6.74 1.68
C MET A 871 15.05 7.11 0.38
N PRO A 872 14.22 6.22 -0.22
CA PRO A 872 13.34 6.61 -1.31
C PRO A 872 12.24 7.58 -0.82
N CYS A 873 11.96 8.64 -1.57
CA CYS A 873 10.92 9.60 -1.25
C CYS A 873 9.53 9.04 -1.60
N TYR A 874 8.68 8.83 -0.58
CA TYR A 874 7.31 8.28 -0.70
C TYR A 874 6.22 9.31 -0.38
N ILE A 875 6.60 10.58 -0.15
CA ILE A 875 5.69 11.61 0.36
C ILE A 875 4.51 11.86 -0.59
N GLY A 876 4.74 11.81 -1.91
CA GLY A 876 3.72 12.07 -2.92
C GLY A 876 2.56 11.07 -2.98
N TRP A 877 2.65 9.96 -2.25
CA TRP A 877 1.59 8.96 -2.13
C TRP A 877 0.67 9.22 -0.93
N LEU A 878 1.15 10.01 0.04
CA LEU A 878 0.43 10.32 1.27
C LEU A 878 0.00 11.78 1.35
N PHE A 879 0.74 12.64 0.65
CA PHE A 879 0.66 14.09 0.74
C PHE A 879 0.31 14.72 -0.60
N ALA A 880 -0.53 15.75 -0.57
CA ALA A 880 -0.59 16.75 -1.62
C ALA A 880 -0.56 18.15 -1.02
N ARG A 881 -0.02 19.11 -1.77
CA ARG A 881 -0.08 20.54 -1.49
C ARG A 881 -0.81 21.24 -2.62
N ILE A 882 -1.81 22.04 -2.27
CA ILE A 882 -2.55 22.91 -3.17
C ILE A 882 -2.06 24.33 -2.94
N LEU A 883 -1.54 24.98 -3.98
CA LEU A 883 -1.09 26.35 -3.94
C LEU A 883 -2.26 27.35 -4.12
N ALA A 884 -2.05 28.61 -3.78
CA ALA A 884 -3.09 29.64 -3.86
C ALA A 884 -3.60 29.93 -5.28
N ASP A 885 -2.83 29.54 -6.31
CA ASP A 885 -3.18 29.58 -7.73
C ASP A 885 -3.87 28.30 -8.24
N GLY A 886 -4.16 27.36 -7.33
CA GLY A 886 -4.80 26.07 -7.63
C GLY A 886 -3.86 24.96 -8.08
N ASN A 887 -2.55 25.23 -8.19
CA ASN A 887 -1.59 24.21 -8.61
C ASN A 887 -1.42 23.10 -7.57
N VAL A 888 -1.42 21.86 -8.05
CA VAL A 888 -1.27 20.65 -7.24
C VAL A 888 0.18 20.19 -7.24
N ASN A 889 0.76 19.97 -6.06
CA ASN A 889 2.12 19.47 -5.87
C ASN A 889 2.14 18.27 -4.93
N PHE A 890 3.07 17.34 -5.15
CA PHE A 890 3.20 16.11 -4.35
C PHE A 890 4.23 16.23 -3.21
N CYS A 891 4.90 17.37 -3.07
CA CYS A 891 5.91 17.62 -2.03
C CYS A 891 6.04 19.12 -1.72
N LEU A 892 6.33 19.46 -0.46
CA LEU A 892 6.56 20.85 -0.02
C LEU A 892 7.74 21.50 -0.76
N LYS A 893 8.80 20.73 -1.06
CA LYS A 893 9.98 21.20 -1.80
C LYS A 893 9.80 21.19 -3.33
N ALA A 894 8.75 20.56 -3.86
CA ALA A 894 8.51 20.40 -5.31
C ALA A 894 7.58 21.47 -5.91
N HIS A 895 7.35 22.60 -5.23
CA HIS A 895 6.42 23.67 -5.63
C HIS A 895 6.67 24.26 -7.04
N ARG A 896 7.81 23.98 -7.67
CA ARG A 896 8.17 24.45 -9.03
C ARG A 896 7.73 23.50 -10.15
N ILE A 897 7.16 22.34 -9.82
CA ILE A 897 6.77 21.31 -10.79
C ILE A 897 5.34 20.83 -10.46
N PRO A 898 4.31 21.63 -10.82
CA PRO A 898 2.93 21.23 -10.58
C PRO A 898 2.58 19.99 -11.41
N VAL A 899 1.80 19.09 -10.83
CA VAL A 899 1.33 17.86 -11.49
C VAL A 899 -0.11 17.98 -12.03
N GLY A 900 -0.77 19.08 -11.70
CA GLY A 900 -2.14 19.38 -12.13
C GLY A 900 -2.60 20.71 -11.52
N ASN A 901 -3.85 21.07 -11.79
CA ASN A 901 -4.50 22.25 -11.26
C ASN A 901 -5.97 21.92 -10.95
N ILE A 902 -6.53 22.52 -9.88
CA ILE A 902 -7.88 22.22 -9.39
C ILE A 902 -9.01 23.00 -10.08
N TYR A 903 -8.67 23.93 -10.97
CA TYR A 903 -9.63 24.71 -11.75
C TYR A 903 -10.16 23.98 -12.98
#